data_AF-A0A7C5UUT8-F1
#
_entry.id   AF-A0A7C5UUT8-F1
#
_cell.length_a   1.000
_cell.length_b   1.000
_cell.length_c   1.000
_cell.angle_alpha   90.00
_cell.angle_beta   90.00
_cell.angle_gamma   90.00
#
_symmetry.space_group_name_H-M   'P 1'
#
loop_
_entity.id
_entity.type
_entity.pdbx_description
1 polymer ?
#
loop_
_entity_poly.entity_id
_entity_poly.type
_entity_poly.pdbx_seq_one_letter_code
_entity_poly.pdbx_strand_id
1 'polypeptide(L)'
;LSCRARPVTAVSDLLKPGGYARLGQYLEELEGEMRRRGANSLDELARNWQENLEEAAAEALENPRYRKSYFPYGLPKVSSPLGLFDCVEAPCVEACPIHQDVPTYAGHIARGEYDRALEAILSRNPLPAVTGYICTHLCQTRCTRNNYEAPVAIRALKRFAAEHGRAALVPAGDTGRRAAVVGSGPSGLAAAFFLAMSGVQVTIFEAKGRPGGMAALAPAFRMPPEVLQADLERIVGLGVRIEFGHPVFSPAELLGQGFDAVYVACGFPQEAGLDIPGLEGEGVYPALEFLERLTRGERPEVGRQVVVIGGGNTAIDAARAARRLSGRPVALLYRRTRAEMPAEAEEVAAFLSEGNLLVELASPKAVLRQAARVVALERLRNRLGEPGPDGRPRPRPIPGSEFSLPADAVIVAIGQSPGWDFLGKSGLALNEDGTIRTDPMGRTSLPRVYAGGDAVRGPETVIAACADGRRAAEAICQDLGLPFLLPPERPAALSPEEIVRLQRARARRTLPYGPELLPPEERQGFSCVEGALSPEAARAEASRCLQCASLCDKCVEVCPNRANYACWVKPRRWTLPILTCRDGRLEICGQETFQVSQPRQILHLDDFCNECGNCATFCVHPGRPYREKPRLFLEESAFLQEESNAFYIAGRSIRRREGGEEAQLTLEGEEAVFEDARVRLRLTEDLALREAWLKEPFDGTFSLRPAAEMWVILEGVLASLPFLAGRPAP
;
A
#
# COMPACT_ATOMS: atom_id res chain seq x y z
N LEU A 1 -25.19 -19.84 19.75
CA LEU A 1 -25.32 -20.77 20.88
C LEU A 1 -26.71 -20.70 21.53
N SER A 2 -27.23 -19.50 21.83
CA SER A 2 -28.61 -19.29 22.35
C SER A 2 -29.73 -19.86 21.46
N CYS A 3 -29.53 -19.97 20.14
CA CYS A 3 -30.49 -20.56 19.19
C CYS A 3 -30.34 -22.09 19.03
N ARG A 4 -29.59 -22.79 19.89
CA ARG A 4 -29.17 -24.22 19.73
C ARG A 4 -28.39 -24.57 18.45
N ALA A 5 -28.09 -23.58 17.61
CA ALA A 5 -27.19 -23.74 16.48
C ALA A 5 -25.77 -24.09 16.96
N ARG A 6 -25.27 -25.26 16.55
CA ARG A 6 -23.87 -25.67 16.74
C ARG A 6 -23.09 -25.25 15.49
N PRO A 7 -22.17 -24.27 15.57
CA PRO A 7 -21.45 -23.82 14.40
C PRO A 7 -20.53 -24.94 13.90
N VAL A 8 -20.82 -25.48 12.72
CA VAL A 8 -19.93 -26.41 11.99
C VAL A 8 -18.58 -25.74 11.62
N THR A 9 -18.45 -24.43 11.81
CA THR A 9 -17.36 -23.61 11.25
C THR A 9 -16.54 -22.80 12.27
N ALA A 10 -16.42 -23.24 13.53
CA ALA A 10 -15.38 -22.70 14.42
C ALA A 10 -13.96 -22.99 13.86
N VAL A 11 -13.79 -24.14 13.20
CA VAL A 11 -12.51 -24.60 12.63
C VAL A 11 -11.93 -23.59 11.65
N SER A 12 -12.74 -23.00 10.77
CA SER A 12 -12.24 -22.04 9.77
C SER A 12 -11.84 -20.70 10.37
N ASP A 13 -12.31 -20.34 11.57
CA ASP A 13 -11.77 -19.20 12.32
C ASP A 13 -10.47 -19.55 13.06
N LEU A 14 -10.41 -20.73 13.69
CA LEU A 14 -9.24 -21.19 14.43
C LEU A 14 -8.00 -21.30 13.52
N LEU A 15 -8.19 -21.71 12.27
CA LEU A 15 -7.11 -21.84 11.28
C LEU A 15 -6.70 -20.50 10.63
N LYS A 16 -7.31 -19.37 11.02
CA LYS A 16 -6.84 -18.03 10.62
C LYS A 16 -5.81 -17.50 11.61
N PRO A 17 -4.95 -16.55 11.22
CA PRO A 17 -4.07 -15.85 12.15
C PRO A 17 -4.84 -15.32 13.37
N GLY A 18 -4.24 -15.46 14.56
CA GLY A 18 -4.87 -15.15 15.85
C GLY A 18 -6.06 -16.04 16.26
N GLY A 19 -6.43 -17.05 15.47
CA GLY A 19 -7.64 -17.87 15.67
C GLY A 19 -7.66 -18.63 16.99
N TYR A 20 -6.59 -19.35 17.31
CA TYR A 20 -6.47 -20.05 18.59
C TYR A 20 -6.56 -19.11 19.79
N ALA A 21 -5.97 -17.91 19.70
CA ALA A 21 -6.01 -16.92 20.76
C ALA A 21 -7.41 -16.28 20.91
N ARG A 22 -8.21 -16.22 19.84
CA ARG A 22 -9.60 -15.72 19.85
C ARG A 22 -10.57 -16.57 20.66
N LEU A 23 -10.20 -17.78 21.07
CA LEU A 23 -11.03 -18.57 21.99
C LEU A 23 -11.33 -17.80 23.29
N GLY A 24 -10.42 -16.93 23.75
CA GLY A 24 -10.69 -16.02 24.86
C GLY A 24 -11.88 -15.09 24.59
N GLN A 25 -11.91 -14.44 23.42
CA GLN A 25 -13.03 -13.61 23.01
C GLN A 25 -14.35 -14.40 22.94
N TYR A 26 -14.31 -15.66 22.48
CA TYR A 26 -15.51 -16.50 22.41
C TYR A 26 -16.13 -16.72 23.79
N LEU A 27 -15.28 -16.99 24.80
CA LEU A 27 -15.72 -17.19 26.17
C LEU A 27 -16.24 -15.89 26.78
N GLU A 28 -15.54 -14.77 26.58
CA GLU A 28 -15.94 -13.45 27.10
C GLU A 28 -17.32 -13.02 26.57
N GLU A 29 -17.55 -13.13 25.26
CA GLU A 29 -18.83 -12.78 24.62
C GLU A 29 -19.96 -13.70 25.10
N LEU A 30 -19.67 -15.00 25.25
CA LEU A 30 -20.62 -15.98 25.77
C LEU A 30 -21.00 -15.71 27.23
N GLU A 31 -20.02 -15.45 28.10
CA GLU A 31 -20.25 -15.07 29.49
C GLU A 31 -21.00 -13.75 29.62
N GLY A 32 -20.67 -12.77 28.78
CA GLY A 32 -21.39 -11.49 28.68
C GLY A 32 -22.87 -11.71 28.36
N GLU A 33 -23.15 -12.54 27.35
CA GLU A 33 -24.51 -12.85 26.93
C GLU A 33 -25.27 -13.68 27.98
N MET A 34 -24.62 -14.64 28.62
CA MET A 34 -25.18 -15.41 29.74
C MET A 34 -25.57 -14.50 30.91
N ARG A 35 -24.68 -13.58 31.30
CA ARG A 35 -24.98 -12.58 32.35
C ARG A 35 -26.15 -11.68 31.96
N ARG A 36 -26.17 -11.17 30.72
CA ARG A 36 -27.25 -10.30 30.21
C ARG A 36 -28.61 -10.98 30.30
N ARG A 37 -28.66 -12.29 30.08
CA ARG A 37 -29.90 -13.10 30.12
C ARG A 37 -30.14 -13.80 31.46
N GLY A 38 -29.29 -13.60 32.47
CA GLY A 38 -29.40 -14.28 33.76
C GLY A 38 -29.27 -15.81 33.68
N ALA A 39 -28.56 -16.33 32.67
CA ALA A 39 -28.33 -17.75 32.45
C ALA A 39 -27.05 -18.22 33.14
N ASN A 40 -27.13 -19.33 33.89
CA ASN A 40 -25.99 -19.95 34.58
C ASN A 40 -25.46 -21.19 33.85
N SER A 41 -26.14 -21.64 32.80
CA SER A 41 -25.65 -22.72 31.91
C SER A 41 -26.02 -22.45 30.45
N LEU A 42 -25.37 -23.18 29.53
CA LEU A 42 -25.70 -23.13 28.10
C LEU A 42 -27.11 -23.61 27.79
N ASP A 43 -27.62 -24.57 28.57
CA ASP A 43 -29.00 -25.03 28.44
C ASP A 43 -29.97 -23.95 28.88
N GLU A 44 -29.66 -23.21 29.95
CA GLU A 44 -30.47 -22.05 30.37
C GLU A 44 -30.48 -20.95 29.31
N LEU A 45 -29.31 -20.64 28.74
CA LEU A 45 -29.14 -19.67 27.67
C LEU A 45 -29.96 -20.03 26.42
N ALA A 46 -30.14 -21.32 26.16
CA ALA A 46 -30.81 -21.86 24.98
C ALA A 46 -32.23 -22.39 25.24
N ARG A 47 -32.87 -22.04 26.37
CA ARG A 47 -34.25 -22.47 26.69
C ARG A 47 -35.25 -22.00 25.62
N ASN A 48 -35.20 -20.73 25.23
CA ASN A 48 -36.14 -20.12 24.27
C ASN A 48 -35.55 -20.07 22.85
N TRP A 49 -34.95 -21.16 22.40
CA TRP A 49 -34.11 -21.14 21.20
C TRP A 49 -34.85 -20.74 19.91
N GLN A 50 -36.17 -20.96 19.81
CA GLN A 50 -36.98 -20.57 18.65
C GLN A 50 -37.10 -19.04 18.53
N GLU A 51 -37.52 -18.37 19.59
CA GLU A 51 -37.58 -16.90 19.67
C GLU A 51 -36.19 -16.29 19.44
N ASN A 52 -35.16 -16.87 20.07
CA ASN A 52 -33.77 -16.45 19.88
C ASN A 52 -33.31 -16.57 18.42
N LEU A 53 -33.82 -17.58 17.69
CA LEU A 53 -33.47 -17.78 16.29
C LEU A 53 -34.14 -16.72 15.39
N GLU A 54 -35.39 -16.39 15.66
CA GLU A 54 -36.13 -15.33 14.95
C GLU A 54 -35.46 -13.96 15.16
N GLU A 55 -35.13 -13.63 16.40
CA GLU A 55 -34.40 -12.40 16.74
C GLU A 55 -33.03 -12.35 16.05
N ALA A 56 -32.25 -13.43 16.13
CA ALA A 56 -30.94 -13.50 15.48
C ALA A 56 -31.03 -13.44 13.95
N ALA A 57 -32.06 -14.02 13.34
CA ALA A 57 -32.28 -13.96 11.90
C ALA A 57 -32.64 -12.53 11.45
N ALA A 58 -33.47 -11.82 12.21
CA ALA A 58 -33.79 -10.43 11.95
C ALA A 58 -32.54 -9.53 12.14
N GLU A 59 -31.80 -9.70 13.24
CA GLU A 59 -30.57 -8.96 13.52
C GLU A 59 -29.50 -9.20 12.45
N ALA A 60 -29.37 -10.44 11.96
CA ALA A 60 -28.38 -10.80 10.94
C ALA A 60 -28.57 -10.04 9.62
N LEU A 61 -29.80 -9.60 9.32
CA LEU A 61 -30.07 -8.80 8.14
C LEU A 61 -29.47 -7.41 8.24
N GLU A 62 -29.29 -6.83 9.42
CA GLU A 62 -28.85 -5.44 9.62
C GLU A 62 -27.44 -5.33 10.21
N ASN A 63 -27.06 -6.28 11.07
CA ASN A 63 -25.83 -6.18 11.83
C ASN A 63 -24.59 -6.33 10.92
N PRO A 64 -23.67 -5.33 10.92
CA PRO A 64 -22.51 -5.32 10.02
C PRO A 64 -21.56 -6.51 10.23
N ARG A 65 -21.61 -7.19 11.39
CA ARG A 65 -20.83 -8.40 11.66
C ARG A 65 -21.17 -9.56 10.71
N TYR A 66 -22.40 -9.60 10.20
CA TYR A 66 -22.88 -10.64 9.29
C TYR A 66 -22.94 -10.18 7.82
N ARG A 67 -22.71 -8.89 7.55
CA ARG A 67 -22.75 -8.28 6.20
C ARG A 67 -21.37 -8.21 5.53
N LYS A 68 -20.54 -9.26 5.63
CA LYS A 68 -19.21 -9.24 5.00
C LYS A 68 -19.31 -9.47 3.49
N SER A 69 -18.90 -8.49 2.69
CA SER A 69 -18.64 -8.65 1.26
C SER A 69 -17.31 -9.40 1.03
N TYR A 70 -17.21 -10.06 -0.12
CA TYR A 70 -15.96 -10.69 -0.55
C TYR A 70 -14.86 -9.63 -0.68
N PHE A 71 -13.68 -9.88 -0.11
CA PHE A 71 -12.54 -8.97 -0.23
C PHE A 71 -11.81 -9.25 -1.56
N PRO A 72 -11.89 -8.36 -2.57
CA PRO A 72 -11.55 -8.72 -3.94
C PRO A 72 -10.04 -8.69 -4.25
N TYR A 73 -9.21 -8.18 -3.33
CA TYR A 73 -7.79 -7.89 -3.60
C TYR A 73 -6.82 -9.04 -3.26
N GLY A 74 -7.35 -10.23 -2.93
CA GLY A 74 -6.56 -11.41 -2.61
C GLY A 74 -5.85 -11.32 -1.25
N LEU A 75 -4.80 -12.13 -1.07
CA LEU A 75 -4.01 -12.17 0.16
C LEU A 75 -3.03 -10.98 0.25
N PRO A 76 -2.73 -10.50 1.46
CA PRO A 76 -1.81 -9.38 1.70
C PRO A 76 -0.35 -9.86 1.58
N LYS A 77 0.06 -10.14 0.34
CA LYS A 77 1.41 -10.59 -0.01
C LYS A 77 2.28 -9.42 -0.48
N VAL A 78 3.56 -9.45 -0.12
CA VAL A 78 4.61 -8.61 -0.70
C VAL A 78 5.24 -9.29 -1.92
N SER A 79 5.95 -8.52 -2.73
CA SER A 79 6.64 -9.01 -3.92
C SER A 79 7.92 -9.79 -3.62
N SER A 80 8.62 -9.43 -2.54
CA SER A 80 9.90 -10.03 -2.16
C SER A 80 9.76 -11.49 -1.71
N PRO A 81 10.67 -12.40 -2.11
CA PRO A 81 10.64 -13.80 -1.69
C PRO A 81 10.92 -13.94 -0.19
N LEU A 82 10.62 -15.11 0.38
CA LEU A 82 10.92 -15.40 1.78
C LEU A 82 12.39 -15.82 1.91
N GLY A 83 13.19 -15.02 2.61
CA GLY A 83 14.56 -15.40 2.98
C GLY A 83 14.62 -16.23 4.27
N LEU A 84 15.78 -16.83 4.55
CA LEU A 84 16.09 -17.49 5.84
C LEU A 84 15.87 -16.51 7.01
N PHE A 85 16.36 -15.28 6.87
CA PHE A 85 16.22 -14.19 7.86
C PHE A 85 15.40 -13.02 7.29
N ASP A 86 15.10 -12.04 8.15
CA ASP A 86 14.54 -10.72 7.82
C ASP A 86 13.18 -10.73 7.10
N CYS A 87 12.23 -11.53 7.60
CA CYS A 87 10.89 -11.68 6.99
C CYS A 87 9.79 -10.77 7.57
N VAL A 88 10.13 -9.80 8.41
CA VAL A 88 9.17 -8.82 8.93
C VAL A 88 9.00 -7.71 7.90
N GLU A 89 7.80 -7.63 7.32
CA GLU A 89 7.47 -6.60 6.32
C GLU A 89 5.99 -6.20 6.41
N ALA A 90 5.71 -4.94 6.09
CA ALA A 90 4.36 -4.38 6.08
C ALA A 90 3.84 -4.27 4.63
N PRO A 91 2.92 -5.15 4.18
CA PRO A 91 2.43 -5.11 2.80
C PRO A 91 1.69 -3.81 2.44
N CYS A 92 1.14 -3.10 3.42
CA CYS A 92 0.52 -1.80 3.19
C CYS A 92 1.54 -0.71 2.80
N VAL A 93 2.79 -0.83 3.24
CA VAL A 93 3.88 0.09 2.89
C VAL A 93 4.37 -0.22 1.47
N GLU A 94 4.60 -1.49 1.11
CA GLU A 94 4.99 -1.88 -0.25
C GLU A 94 3.92 -1.51 -1.29
N ALA A 95 2.63 -1.69 -0.96
CA ALA A 95 1.53 -1.39 -1.86
C ALA A 95 1.30 0.12 -2.10
N CYS A 96 1.85 0.98 -1.23
CA CYS A 96 1.73 2.42 -1.40
C CYS A 96 2.84 2.91 -2.35
N PRO A 97 2.53 3.61 -3.46
CA PRO A 97 3.54 4.06 -4.41
C PRO A 97 4.66 4.92 -3.82
N ILE A 98 4.37 5.66 -2.74
CA ILE A 98 5.34 6.51 -2.03
C ILE A 98 5.99 5.82 -0.83
N HIS A 99 5.69 4.54 -0.62
CA HIS A 99 6.08 3.73 0.52
C HIS A 99 5.74 4.39 1.86
N GLN A 100 4.51 4.93 1.98
CA GLN A 100 4.04 5.58 3.19
C GLN A 100 4.16 4.64 4.39
N ASP A 101 4.80 5.09 5.47
CA ASP A 101 4.98 4.30 6.69
C ASP A 101 3.71 4.28 7.57
N VAL A 102 2.74 3.46 7.15
CA VAL A 102 1.45 3.30 7.82
C VAL A 102 1.58 2.83 9.28
N PRO A 103 2.37 1.78 9.59
CA PRO A 103 2.52 1.33 10.97
C PRO A 103 2.97 2.43 11.92
N THR A 104 3.96 3.24 11.53
CA THR A 104 4.52 4.30 12.37
C THR A 104 3.48 5.37 12.72
N TYR A 105 2.83 6.00 11.74
CA TYR A 105 1.86 7.05 12.06
C TYR A 105 0.61 6.51 12.75
N ALA A 106 0.17 5.28 12.43
CA ALA A 106 -0.92 4.64 13.16
C ALA A 106 -0.52 4.38 14.63
N GLY A 107 0.72 3.97 14.88
CA GLY A 107 1.26 3.82 16.24
C GLY A 107 1.22 5.14 17.02
N HIS A 108 1.66 6.23 16.40
CA HIS A 108 1.59 7.57 16.99
C HIS A 108 0.15 8.01 17.28
N ILE A 109 -0.79 7.83 16.34
CA ILE A 109 -2.22 8.15 16.58
C ILE A 109 -2.77 7.35 17.76
N ALA A 110 -2.48 6.05 17.84
CA ALA A 110 -2.94 5.20 18.95
C ALA A 110 -2.44 5.68 20.32
N ARG A 111 -1.25 6.30 20.38
CA ARG A 111 -0.66 6.90 21.60
C ARG A 111 -1.13 8.34 21.85
N GLY A 112 -1.84 8.98 20.92
CA GLY A 112 -2.24 10.39 21.03
C GLY A 112 -1.18 11.39 20.55
N GLU A 113 -0.15 10.92 19.85
CA GLU A 113 1.00 11.71 19.39
C GLU A 113 0.75 12.24 17.96
N TYR A 114 -0.24 13.10 17.78
CA TYR A 114 -0.72 13.49 16.43
C TYR A 114 0.32 14.28 15.62
N ASP A 115 1.13 15.10 16.27
CA ASP A 115 2.22 15.85 15.64
C ASP A 115 3.25 14.90 15.02
N ARG A 116 3.67 13.88 15.78
CA ARG A 116 4.60 12.83 15.31
C ARG A 116 3.98 11.97 14.22
N ALA A 117 2.67 11.72 14.29
CA ALA A 117 1.96 11.03 13.22
C ALA A 117 2.01 11.82 11.90
N LEU A 118 1.79 13.14 11.97
CA LEU A 118 1.88 14.02 10.80
C LEU A 118 3.32 14.14 10.28
N GLU A 119 4.32 14.25 11.15
CA GLU A 119 5.74 14.22 10.78
C GLU A 119 6.10 12.93 10.02
N ALA A 120 5.68 11.77 10.56
CA ALA A 120 5.89 10.48 9.91
C ALA A 120 5.22 10.44 8.53
N ILE A 121 4.04 11.06 8.37
CA ILE A 121 3.38 11.15 7.07
C ILE A 121 4.17 12.03 6.11
N LEU A 122 4.50 13.26 6.52
CA LEU A 122 5.18 14.29 5.73
C LEU A 122 6.60 13.90 5.32
N SER A 123 7.26 13.03 6.07
CA SER A 123 8.56 12.46 5.69
C SER A 123 8.56 11.79 4.32
N ARG A 124 7.38 11.36 3.84
CA ARG A 124 7.22 10.70 2.55
C ARG A 124 6.17 11.36 1.67
N ASN A 125 5.10 11.91 2.23
CA ASN A 125 3.94 12.38 1.50
C ASN A 125 3.68 13.87 1.80
N PRO A 126 3.93 14.75 0.84
CA PRO A 126 3.81 16.20 1.04
C PRO A 126 2.36 16.71 0.99
N LEU A 127 1.41 15.87 0.55
CA LEU A 127 -0.01 16.23 0.40
C LEU A 127 -0.91 15.37 1.31
N PRO A 128 -0.67 15.35 2.64
CA PRO A 128 -1.43 14.52 3.56
C PRO A 128 -2.90 14.93 3.67
N ALA A 129 -3.22 16.22 3.52
CA ALA A 129 -4.60 16.68 3.57
C ALA A 129 -5.36 16.17 2.33
N VAL A 130 -4.87 16.45 1.12
CA VAL A 130 -5.47 15.97 -0.14
C VAL A 130 -5.60 14.44 -0.14
N THR A 131 -4.51 13.73 0.17
CA THR A 131 -4.52 12.25 0.15
C THR A 131 -5.29 11.64 1.32
N GLY A 132 -5.64 12.40 2.34
CA GLY A 132 -6.57 12.00 3.40
C GLY A 132 -8.03 11.93 2.90
N TYR A 133 -8.39 12.67 1.85
CA TYR A 133 -9.74 12.70 1.30
C TYR A 133 -9.89 11.83 0.05
N ILE A 134 -8.99 11.96 -0.93
CA ILE A 134 -9.22 11.40 -2.28
C ILE A 134 -8.26 10.28 -2.68
N CYS A 135 -7.40 9.80 -1.76
CA CYS A 135 -6.53 8.66 -2.07
C CYS A 135 -7.35 7.38 -2.29
N THR A 136 -6.96 6.61 -3.31
CA THR A 136 -7.48 5.27 -3.62
C THR A 136 -7.02 4.19 -2.65
N HIS A 137 -6.26 4.58 -1.62
CA HIS A 137 -5.96 3.77 -0.43
C HIS A 137 -5.47 2.34 -0.71
N LEU A 138 -4.63 2.14 -1.75
CA LEU A 138 -4.03 0.84 -2.10
C LEU A 138 -3.39 0.11 -0.91
N CYS A 139 -2.87 0.85 0.06
CA CYS A 139 -2.38 0.32 1.33
C CYS A 139 -3.42 -0.52 2.12
N GLN A 140 -4.72 -0.20 2.05
CA GLN A 140 -5.78 -0.97 2.73
C GLN A 140 -6.08 -2.29 2.00
N THR A 141 -5.89 -2.34 0.68
CA THR A 141 -6.13 -3.55 -0.13
C THR A 141 -5.12 -4.66 0.19
N ARG A 142 -3.96 -4.30 0.76
CA ARG A 142 -2.93 -5.22 1.25
C ARG A 142 -2.80 -5.23 2.77
N CYS A 143 -3.78 -4.71 3.52
CA CYS A 143 -3.72 -4.75 4.99
C CYS A 143 -3.77 -6.18 5.51
N THR A 144 -2.79 -6.58 6.34
CA THR A 144 -2.74 -7.92 6.95
C THR A 144 -3.93 -8.23 7.84
N ARG A 145 -4.59 -7.20 8.38
CA ARG A 145 -5.82 -7.31 9.16
C ARG A 145 -6.94 -8.00 8.39
N ASN A 146 -6.94 -7.99 7.05
CA ASN A 146 -7.91 -8.72 6.24
C ASN A 146 -7.89 -10.25 6.47
N ASN A 147 -6.75 -10.81 6.91
CA ASN A 147 -6.66 -12.22 7.28
C ASN A 147 -7.34 -12.54 8.62
N TYR A 148 -7.61 -11.52 9.43
CA TYR A 148 -8.28 -11.61 10.73
C TYR A 148 -9.75 -11.20 10.59
N GLU A 149 -10.00 -10.06 9.94
CA GLU A 149 -11.31 -9.39 9.83
C GLU A 149 -11.38 -8.36 8.68
N ALA A 150 -11.65 -7.08 8.97
CA ALA A 150 -11.66 -5.95 8.05
C ALA A 150 -10.37 -5.12 8.17
N PRO A 151 -9.87 -4.52 7.06
CA PRO A 151 -8.71 -3.64 7.07
C PRO A 151 -8.78 -2.50 8.08
N VAL A 152 -7.62 -1.92 8.37
CA VAL A 152 -7.53 -0.63 9.05
C VAL A 152 -7.98 0.47 8.08
N ALA A 153 -8.73 1.47 8.56
CA ALA A 153 -9.12 2.66 7.81
C ALA A 153 -7.94 3.65 7.68
N ILE A 154 -6.91 3.21 6.97
CA ILE A 154 -5.63 3.89 6.78
C ILE A 154 -5.79 5.31 6.21
N ARG A 155 -6.71 5.51 5.24
CA ARG A 155 -7.00 6.85 4.68
C ARG A 155 -7.60 7.77 5.75
N ALA A 156 -8.57 7.29 6.51
CA ALA A 156 -9.22 8.08 7.56
C ALA A 156 -8.24 8.45 8.69
N LEU A 157 -7.33 7.55 9.06
CA LEU A 157 -6.24 7.84 10.01
C LEU A 157 -5.29 8.92 9.49
N LYS A 158 -4.96 8.88 8.19
CA LYS A 158 -4.13 9.91 7.56
C LYS A 158 -4.81 11.28 7.60
N ARG A 159 -6.09 11.33 7.22
CA ARG A 159 -6.91 12.55 7.30
C ARG A 159 -6.92 13.09 8.72
N PHE A 160 -7.19 12.24 9.71
CA PHE A 160 -7.20 12.62 11.12
C PHE A 160 -5.87 13.27 11.55
N ALA A 161 -4.73 12.64 11.22
CA ALA A 161 -3.41 13.20 11.54
C ALA A 161 -3.13 14.53 10.82
N ALA A 162 -3.60 14.69 9.57
CA ALA A 162 -3.46 15.95 8.83
C ALA A 162 -4.30 17.09 9.44
N GLU A 163 -5.48 16.79 9.98
CA GLU A 163 -6.38 17.79 10.59
C GLU A 163 -5.98 18.16 12.03
N HIS A 164 -5.38 17.24 12.79
CA HIS A 164 -5.12 17.42 14.23
C HIS A 164 -3.63 17.59 14.59
N GLY A 165 -2.71 17.14 13.73
CA GLY A 165 -1.28 17.23 13.96
C GLY A 165 -0.70 18.57 13.50
N ARG A 166 0.41 18.97 14.12
CA ARG A 166 1.25 20.10 13.71
C ARG A 166 2.69 19.61 13.63
N ALA A 167 3.26 19.66 12.43
CA ALA A 167 4.64 19.26 12.19
C ALA A 167 5.47 20.49 11.82
N ALA A 168 6.58 20.69 12.52
CA ALA A 168 7.56 21.69 12.13
C ALA A 168 8.42 21.13 10.99
N LEU A 169 8.45 21.84 9.87
CA LEU A 169 9.33 21.50 8.75
C LEU A 169 10.57 22.37 8.83
N VAL A 170 11.74 21.74 8.91
CA VAL A 170 13.03 22.44 8.95
C VAL A 170 13.80 22.07 7.68
N PRO A 171 13.80 22.94 6.66
CA PRO A 171 14.63 22.76 5.48
C PRO A 171 16.12 22.73 5.82
N ALA A 172 16.91 22.08 4.96
CA ALA A 172 18.35 22.28 4.93
C ALA A 172 18.68 23.75 4.59
N GLY A 173 19.90 24.18 4.95
CA GLY A 173 20.38 25.52 4.62
C GLY A 173 20.39 25.78 3.11
N ASP A 174 20.32 27.05 2.72
CA ASP A 174 20.32 27.45 1.30
C ASP A 174 21.58 26.93 0.59
N THR A 175 21.35 26.14 -0.45
CA THR A 175 22.41 25.52 -1.26
C THR A 175 22.91 26.44 -2.38
N GLY A 176 22.23 27.57 -2.62
CA GLY A 176 22.45 28.44 -3.77
C GLY A 176 21.97 27.85 -5.10
N ARG A 177 21.39 26.63 -5.10
CA ARG A 177 20.86 25.97 -6.29
C ARG A 177 19.41 26.36 -6.54
N ARG A 178 19.04 26.44 -7.82
CA ARG A 178 17.69 26.83 -8.25
C ARG A 178 17.04 25.73 -9.08
N ALA A 179 15.79 25.38 -8.82
CA ALA A 179 15.03 24.44 -9.64
C ALA A 179 13.71 25.04 -10.12
N ALA A 180 13.37 24.78 -11.38
CA ALA A 180 12.08 25.12 -11.95
C ALA A 180 11.18 23.87 -12.04
N VAL A 181 9.92 24.02 -11.66
CA VAL A 181 8.91 22.94 -11.74
C VAL A 181 7.80 23.41 -12.66
N VAL A 182 7.50 22.65 -13.71
CA VAL A 182 6.45 22.99 -14.68
C VAL A 182 5.17 22.25 -14.31
N GLY A 183 4.16 22.97 -13.83
CA GLY A 183 2.87 22.46 -13.38
C GLY A 183 2.78 22.32 -11.86
N SER A 184 1.67 22.81 -11.30
CA SER A 184 1.38 22.78 -9.86
C SER A 184 0.46 21.62 -9.44
N GLY A 185 0.40 20.56 -10.24
CA GLY A 185 -0.31 19.33 -9.87
C GLY A 185 0.39 18.56 -8.74
N PRO A 186 -0.19 17.45 -8.26
CA PRO A 186 0.37 16.69 -7.15
C PRO A 186 1.84 16.29 -7.29
N SER A 187 2.26 15.95 -8.52
CA SER A 187 3.66 15.60 -8.79
C SER A 187 4.61 16.80 -8.66
N GLY A 188 4.24 17.96 -9.22
CA GLY A 188 5.04 19.18 -9.13
C GLY A 188 5.13 19.72 -7.71
N LEU A 189 4.01 19.72 -6.98
CA LEU A 189 3.96 20.08 -5.56
C LEU A 189 4.85 19.16 -4.71
N ALA A 190 4.84 17.86 -5.00
CA ALA A 190 5.69 16.92 -4.28
C ALA A 190 7.18 17.14 -4.55
N ALA A 191 7.57 17.33 -5.81
CA ALA A 191 8.96 17.64 -6.15
C ALA A 191 9.41 18.95 -5.49
N ALA A 192 8.59 19.99 -5.56
CA ALA A 192 8.88 21.29 -4.95
C ALA A 192 9.08 21.20 -3.44
N PHE A 193 8.23 20.44 -2.75
CA PHE A 193 8.38 20.19 -1.31
C PHE A 193 9.73 19.56 -0.98
N PHE A 194 10.10 18.45 -1.62
CA PHE A 194 11.33 17.73 -1.28
C PHE A 194 12.61 18.48 -1.68
N LEU A 195 12.58 19.21 -2.80
CA LEU A 195 13.67 20.10 -3.21
C LEU A 195 13.84 21.26 -2.23
N ALA A 196 12.75 21.92 -1.82
CA ALA A 196 12.81 22.98 -0.83
C ALA A 196 13.33 22.47 0.52
N MET A 197 12.85 21.30 0.98
CA MET A 197 13.37 20.65 2.18
C MET A 197 14.88 20.35 2.08
N SER A 198 15.40 20.11 0.87
CA SER A 198 16.84 19.90 0.61
C SER A 198 17.64 21.21 0.41
N GLY A 199 17.02 22.38 0.66
CA GLY A 199 17.67 23.69 0.56
C GLY A 199 17.79 24.25 -0.87
N VAL A 200 17.03 23.71 -1.82
CA VAL A 200 16.98 24.20 -3.21
C VAL A 200 15.92 25.30 -3.33
N GLN A 201 16.24 26.40 -4.00
CA GLN A 201 15.27 27.46 -4.29
C GLN A 201 14.36 27.04 -5.45
N VAL A 202 13.08 26.82 -5.17
CA VAL A 202 12.12 26.29 -6.15
C VAL A 202 11.15 27.37 -6.64
N THR A 203 10.93 27.40 -7.95
CA THR A 203 9.84 28.15 -8.59
C THR A 203 8.97 27.21 -9.41
N ILE A 204 7.67 27.18 -9.11
CA ILE A 204 6.66 26.44 -9.87
C ILE A 204 6.04 27.37 -10.91
N PHE A 205 6.03 26.96 -12.16
CA PHE A 205 5.38 27.65 -13.28
C PHE A 205 4.06 26.94 -13.60
N GLU A 206 2.94 27.62 -13.36
CA GLU A 206 1.58 27.11 -13.55
C GLU A 206 0.89 27.85 -14.69
N ALA A 207 0.41 27.09 -15.69
CA ALA A 207 -0.25 27.65 -16.86
C ALA A 207 -1.61 28.28 -16.52
N LYS A 208 -2.33 27.73 -15.54
CA LYS A 208 -3.65 28.23 -15.11
C LYS A 208 -3.49 29.36 -14.07
N GLY A 209 -4.60 30.07 -13.81
CA GLY A 209 -4.68 31.10 -12.77
C GLY A 209 -4.83 30.56 -11.35
N ARG A 210 -4.64 29.25 -11.13
CA ARG A 210 -4.84 28.58 -9.83
C ARG A 210 -3.95 27.34 -9.70
N PRO A 211 -3.54 26.97 -8.47
CA PRO A 211 -2.69 25.81 -8.24
C PRO A 211 -3.46 24.48 -8.13
N GLY A 212 -2.73 23.37 -8.06
CA GLY A 212 -3.23 22.05 -7.61
C GLY A 212 -3.58 21.06 -8.71
N GLY A 213 -3.54 21.49 -9.98
CA GLY A 213 -3.83 20.64 -11.14
C GLY A 213 -5.13 19.84 -10.99
N MET A 214 -5.08 18.54 -11.26
CA MET A 214 -6.24 17.65 -11.19
C MET A 214 -6.84 17.50 -9.79
N ALA A 215 -6.05 17.64 -8.73
CA ALA A 215 -6.58 17.57 -7.36
C ALA A 215 -7.54 18.74 -7.07
N ALA A 216 -7.31 19.89 -7.70
CA ALA A 216 -8.19 21.06 -7.59
C ALA A 216 -9.50 20.92 -8.39
N LEU A 217 -9.71 19.80 -9.09
CA LEU A 217 -10.98 19.47 -9.78
C LEU A 217 -11.85 18.50 -8.98
N ALA A 218 -11.35 17.97 -7.86
CA ALA A 218 -12.15 17.12 -7.00
C ALA A 218 -13.37 17.91 -6.49
N PRO A 219 -14.60 17.35 -6.61
CA PRO A 219 -15.78 18.05 -6.13
C PRO A 219 -15.73 18.29 -4.62
N ALA A 220 -16.30 19.41 -4.15
CA ALA A 220 -16.32 19.78 -2.74
C ALA A 220 -16.95 18.72 -1.81
N PHE A 221 -17.90 17.93 -2.34
CA PHE A 221 -18.53 16.83 -1.58
C PHE A 221 -17.58 15.65 -1.32
N ARG A 222 -16.45 15.56 -2.04
CA ARG A 222 -15.35 14.62 -1.78
C ARG A 222 -14.19 15.31 -1.08
N MET A 223 -13.81 16.51 -1.51
CA MET A 223 -12.69 17.26 -0.95
C MET A 223 -13.00 18.76 -0.99
N PRO A 224 -13.28 19.39 0.17
CA PRO A 224 -13.43 20.83 0.24
C PRO A 224 -12.19 21.58 -0.29
N PRO A 225 -12.34 22.73 -0.94
CA PRO A 225 -11.21 23.49 -1.50
C PRO A 225 -10.13 23.85 -0.46
N GLU A 226 -10.52 24.06 0.79
CA GLU A 226 -9.65 24.43 1.90
C GLU A 226 -8.63 23.32 2.22
N VAL A 227 -8.95 22.06 1.90
CA VAL A 227 -8.06 20.92 2.10
C VAL A 227 -6.81 21.02 1.24
N LEU A 228 -6.98 21.38 -0.04
CA LEU A 228 -5.86 21.61 -0.95
C LEU A 228 -5.06 22.84 -0.51
N GLN A 229 -5.76 23.90 -0.09
CA GLN A 229 -5.14 25.13 0.39
C GLN A 229 -4.20 24.88 1.59
N ALA A 230 -4.59 24.03 2.54
CA ALA A 230 -3.76 23.68 3.69
C ALA A 230 -2.43 23.01 3.29
N ASP A 231 -2.44 22.14 2.28
CA ASP A 231 -1.20 21.53 1.77
C ASP A 231 -0.34 22.53 0.99
N LEU A 232 -0.97 23.42 0.20
CA LEU A 232 -0.27 24.47 -0.54
C LEU A 232 0.43 25.47 0.38
N GLU A 233 -0.26 25.94 1.42
CA GLU A 233 0.29 26.86 2.41
C GLU A 233 1.53 26.29 3.09
N ARG A 234 1.51 24.98 3.40
CA ARG A 234 2.67 24.29 3.96
C ARG A 234 3.86 24.32 3.01
N ILE A 235 3.63 24.06 1.72
CA ILE A 235 4.69 24.04 0.70
C ILE A 235 5.23 25.45 0.44
N VAL A 236 4.36 26.44 0.29
CA VAL A 236 4.74 27.85 0.11
C VAL A 236 5.48 28.38 1.35
N GLY A 237 5.10 27.93 2.54
CA GLY A 237 5.79 28.22 3.80
C GLY A 237 7.26 27.78 3.84
N LEU A 238 7.67 26.85 2.97
CA LEU A 238 9.09 26.46 2.79
C LEU A 238 9.88 27.43 1.88
N GLY A 239 9.24 28.49 1.38
CA GLY A 239 9.85 29.45 0.45
C GLY A 239 9.66 29.10 -1.04
N VAL A 240 8.84 28.09 -1.36
CA VAL A 240 8.49 27.75 -2.74
C VAL A 240 7.65 28.88 -3.36
N ARG A 241 8.08 29.35 -4.53
CA ARG A 241 7.35 30.37 -5.30
C ARG A 241 6.47 29.72 -6.36
N ILE A 242 5.30 30.31 -6.63
CA ILE A 242 4.39 29.85 -7.69
C ILE A 242 4.07 31.03 -8.61
N GLU A 243 4.35 30.89 -9.90
CA GLU A 243 4.02 31.85 -10.95
C GLU A 243 2.82 31.32 -11.75
N PHE A 244 1.69 32.01 -11.64
CA PHE A 244 0.45 31.66 -12.33
C PHE A 244 0.35 32.30 -13.72
N GLY A 245 -0.47 31.71 -14.60
CA GLY A 245 -0.65 32.21 -15.96
C GLY A 245 0.62 32.14 -16.81
N HIS A 246 1.55 31.25 -16.45
CA HIS A 246 2.86 31.12 -17.07
C HIS A 246 2.99 29.77 -17.78
N PRO A 247 2.43 29.61 -18.99
CA PRO A 247 2.64 28.41 -19.78
C PRO A 247 4.11 28.31 -20.21
N VAL A 248 4.74 27.18 -19.91
CA VAL A 248 6.12 26.87 -20.30
C VAL A 248 6.08 26.02 -21.57
N PHE A 249 6.78 26.47 -22.60
CA PHE A 249 6.80 25.81 -23.91
C PHE A 249 8.13 25.11 -24.20
N SER A 250 9.17 25.36 -23.41
CA SER A 250 10.42 24.62 -23.54
C SER A 250 11.20 24.58 -22.23
N PRO A 251 11.57 23.40 -21.71
CA PRO A 251 12.45 23.32 -20.54
C PRO A 251 13.78 24.07 -20.72
N ALA A 252 14.27 24.22 -21.94
CA ALA A 252 15.50 24.96 -22.25
C ALA A 252 15.39 26.46 -21.92
N GLU A 253 14.19 27.04 -21.98
CA GLU A 253 13.98 28.46 -21.67
C GLU A 253 14.26 28.73 -20.18
N LEU A 254 13.84 27.81 -19.31
CA LEU A 254 14.05 27.89 -17.87
C LEU A 254 15.53 27.64 -17.53
N LEU A 255 16.20 26.70 -18.19
CA LEU A 255 17.66 26.54 -18.03
C LEU A 255 18.41 27.82 -18.44
N GLY A 256 17.98 28.48 -19.52
CA GLY A 256 18.53 29.77 -19.96
C GLY A 256 18.32 30.93 -18.96
N GLN A 257 17.29 30.85 -18.11
CA GLN A 257 17.03 31.81 -17.02
C GLN A 257 17.86 31.53 -15.75
N GLY A 258 18.81 30.60 -15.83
CA GLY A 258 19.74 30.27 -14.74
C GLY A 258 19.18 29.32 -13.69
N PHE A 259 18.16 28.51 -14.04
CA PHE A 259 17.76 27.38 -13.22
C PHE A 259 18.73 26.20 -13.40
N ASP A 260 19.05 25.52 -12.32
CA ASP A 260 19.98 24.40 -12.33
C ASP A 260 19.36 23.07 -12.75
N ALA A 261 18.05 22.94 -12.62
CA ALA A 261 17.28 21.77 -13.03
C ALA A 261 15.85 22.18 -13.38
N VAL A 262 15.23 21.43 -14.29
CA VAL A 262 13.82 21.60 -14.67
C VAL A 262 13.08 20.29 -14.50
N TYR A 263 11.98 20.31 -13.74
CA TYR A 263 11.08 19.16 -13.58
C TYR A 263 9.76 19.41 -14.31
N VAL A 264 9.42 18.55 -15.26
CA VAL A 264 8.20 18.63 -16.08
C VAL A 264 7.10 17.76 -15.46
N ALA A 265 6.07 18.41 -14.91
CA ALA A 265 4.99 17.79 -14.13
C ALA A 265 3.60 18.30 -14.56
N CYS A 266 3.43 18.62 -15.84
CA CYS A 266 2.23 19.26 -16.40
C CYS A 266 1.03 18.31 -16.61
N GLY A 267 1.17 17.01 -16.33
CA GLY A 267 0.08 16.02 -16.41
C GLY A 267 -0.45 15.81 -17.83
N PHE A 268 -1.67 15.31 -18.03
CA PHE A 268 -2.30 15.26 -19.37
C PHE A 268 -3.36 16.35 -19.47
N PRO A 269 -3.08 17.47 -20.16
CA PRO A 269 -3.96 18.64 -20.09
C PRO A 269 -5.21 18.53 -20.97
N GLN A 270 -5.28 17.58 -21.91
CA GLN A 270 -6.37 17.46 -22.86
C GLN A 270 -7.34 16.35 -22.46
N GLU A 271 -8.63 16.55 -22.70
CA GLU A 271 -9.64 15.50 -22.59
C GLU A 271 -9.57 14.57 -23.79
N ALA A 272 -9.71 13.26 -23.56
CA ALA A 272 -9.73 12.30 -24.65
C ALA A 272 -10.98 12.50 -25.52
N GLY A 273 -10.77 12.64 -26.83
CA GLY A 273 -11.84 12.84 -27.80
C GLY A 273 -12.73 11.60 -27.95
N LEU A 274 -14.04 11.83 -28.08
CA LEU A 274 -15.02 10.83 -28.51
C LEU A 274 -15.52 11.24 -29.90
N ASP A 275 -15.33 10.37 -30.89
CA ASP A 275 -15.74 10.65 -32.27
C ASP A 275 -17.12 10.02 -32.53
N ILE A 276 -18.18 10.78 -32.22
CA ILE A 276 -19.57 10.44 -32.58
C ILE A 276 -20.30 11.70 -33.06
N PRO A 277 -21.30 11.56 -33.96
CA PRO A 277 -22.09 12.69 -34.43
C PRO A 277 -22.81 13.41 -33.30
N GLY A 278 -22.84 14.76 -33.37
CA GLY A 278 -23.64 15.61 -32.48
C GLY A 278 -23.00 16.00 -31.15
N LEU A 279 -21.73 15.68 -30.91
CA LEU A 279 -20.97 16.04 -29.70
C LEU A 279 -20.58 17.53 -29.56
N GLU A 280 -21.35 18.41 -30.18
CA GLU A 280 -21.15 19.85 -30.15
C GLU A 280 -22.45 20.54 -29.72
N GLY A 281 -22.37 21.77 -29.24
CA GLY A 281 -23.54 22.60 -28.92
C GLY A 281 -23.99 22.50 -27.47
N GLU A 282 -25.15 23.09 -27.19
CA GLU A 282 -25.64 23.29 -25.82
C GLU A 282 -26.07 21.98 -25.16
N GLY A 283 -25.59 21.74 -23.94
CA GLY A 283 -25.87 20.53 -23.17
C GLY A 283 -24.83 19.42 -23.33
N VAL A 284 -23.82 19.59 -24.19
CA VAL A 284 -22.65 18.69 -24.21
C VAL A 284 -21.54 19.29 -23.38
N TYR A 285 -20.99 18.51 -22.44
CA TYR A 285 -19.93 18.95 -21.55
C TYR A 285 -18.76 17.96 -21.53
N PRO A 286 -17.53 18.41 -21.82
CA PRO A 286 -16.33 17.72 -21.39
C PRO A 286 -16.29 17.65 -19.84
N ALA A 287 -15.88 16.52 -19.28
CA ALA A 287 -16.02 16.29 -17.83
C ALA A 287 -15.06 17.14 -17.00
N LEU A 288 -13.84 17.38 -17.47
CA LEU A 288 -12.89 18.24 -16.75
C LEU A 288 -13.33 19.69 -16.82
N GLU A 289 -13.81 20.14 -17.98
CA GLU A 289 -14.40 21.47 -18.11
C GLU A 289 -15.61 21.64 -17.17
N PHE A 290 -16.52 20.67 -17.15
CA PHE A 290 -17.69 20.70 -16.28
C PHE A 290 -17.32 20.81 -14.80
N LEU A 291 -16.38 19.98 -14.34
CA LEU A 291 -15.88 20.01 -12.95
C LEU A 291 -15.12 21.31 -12.65
N GLU A 292 -14.33 21.81 -13.61
CA GLU A 292 -13.61 23.08 -13.48
C GLU A 292 -14.57 24.25 -13.28
N ARG A 293 -15.66 24.33 -14.07
CA ARG A 293 -16.70 25.35 -13.91
C ARG A 293 -17.33 25.30 -12.52
N LEU A 294 -17.62 24.10 -12.01
CA LEU A 294 -18.15 23.92 -10.65
C LEU A 294 -17.18 24.44 -9.58
N THR A 295 -15.87 24.19 -9.75
CA THR A 295 -14.84 24.68 -8.82
C THR A 295 -14.73 26.21 -8.80
N ARG A 296 -15.12 26.88 -9.90
CA ARG A 296 -15.21 28.35 -9.99
C ARG A 296 -16.50 28.92 -9.39
N GLY A 297 -17.35 28.06 -8.83
CA GLY A 297 -18.65 28.45 -8.29
C GLY A 297 -19.76 28.55 -9.34
N GLU A 298 -19.48 28.26 -10.60
CA GLU A 298 -20.50 28.22 -11.65
C GLU A 298 -21.47 27.05 -11.41
N ARG A 299 -22.67 27.15 -11.99
CA ARG A 299 -23.69 26.10 -11.96
C ARG A 299 -24.19 25.87 -13.38
N PRO A 300 -23.52 25.00 -14.15
CA PRO A 300 -23.93 24.71 -15.53
C PRO A 300 -25.37 24.20 -15.59
N GLU A 301 -26.13 24.65 -16.58
CA GLU A 301 -27.51 24.17 -16.80
C GLU A 301 -27.48 22.77 -17.41
N VAL A 302 -27.74 21.75 -16.59
CA VAL A 302 -27.74 20.35 -17.01
C VAL A 302 -29.14 19.78 -17.29
N GLY A 303 -30.20 20.55 -17.03
CA GLY A 303 -31.58 20.09 -17.18
C GLY A 303 -31.98 19.01 -16.16
N ARG A 304 -32.97 18.19 -16.52
CA ARG A 304 -33.59 17.17 -15.66
C ARG A 304 -33.03 15.77 -15.92
N GLN A 305 -32.64 15.48 -17.16
CA GLN A 305 -32.13 14.19 -17.58
C GLN A 305 -30.67 14.32 -18.00
N VAL A 306 -29.76 13.78 -17.20
CA VAL A 306 -28.32 13.84 -17.49
C VAL A 306 -27.78 12.45 -17.76
N VAL A 307 -26.97 12.33 -18.80
CA VAL A 307 -26.22 11.12 -19.11
C VAL A 307 -24.72 11.42 -19.04
N VAL A 308 -23.98 10.59 -18.33
CA VAL A 308 -22.51 10.68 -18.25
C VAL A 308 -21.92 9.46 -18.96
N ILE A 309 -20.93 9.66 -19.82
CA ILE A 309 -20.27 8.59 -20.58
C ILE A 309 -18.90 8.33 -19.96
N GLY A 310 -18.70 7.16 -19.38
CA GLY A 310 -17.42 6.80 -18.75
C GLY A 310 -17.55 5.75 -17.66
N GLY A 311 -16.41 5.36 -17.06
CA GLY A 311 -16.40 4.39 -15.96
C GLY A 311 -15.31 4.60 -14.91
N GLY A 312 -14.50 5.66 -15.03
CA GLY A 312 -13.46 6.02 -14.06
C GLY A 312 -13.98 6.98 -12.99
N ASN A 313 -13.10 7.32 -12.03
CA ASN A 313 -13.44 8.22 -10.92
C ASN A 313 -13.95 9.59 -11.41
N THR A 314 -13.36 10.16 -12.47
CA THR A 314 -13.86 11.41 -13.10
C THR A 314 -15.32 11.30 -13.55
N ALA A 315 -15.71 10.16 -14.10
CA ALA A 315 -17.08 9.92 -14.55
C ALA A 315 -18.05 9.83 -13.36
N ILE A 316 -17.62 9.18 -12.27
CA ILE A 316 -18.39 9.11 -11.02
C ILE A 316 -18.54 10.50 -10.40
N ASP A 317 -17.45 11.26 -10.32
CA ASP A 317 -17.44 12.63 -9.77
C ASP A 317 -18.37 13.55 -10.58
N ALA A 318 -18.25 13.53 -11.91
CA ALA A 318 -19.13 14.30 -12.79
C ALA A 318 -20.60 13.89 -12.65
N ALA A 319 -20.89 12.59 -12.54
CA ALA A 319 -22.27 12.11 -12.40
C ALA A 319 -22.89 12.50 -11.05
N ARG A 320 -22.14 12.37 -9.96
CA ARG A 320 -22.57 12.77 -8.61
C ARG A 320 -22.73 14.28 -8.51
N ALA A 321 -21.87 15.06 -9.17
CA ALA A 321 -22.00 16.50 -9.26
C ALA A 321 -23.24 16.91 -10.09
N ALA A 322 -23.46 16.28 -11.24
CA ALA A 322 -24.63 16.53 -12.09
C ALA A 322 -25.95 16.20 -11.37
N ARG A 323 -26.00 15.12 -10.58
CA ARG A 323 -27.16 14.76 -9.74
C ARG A 323 -27.53 15.87 -8.75
N ARG A 324 -26.54 16.57 -8.20
CA ARG A 324 -26.74 17.71 -7.29
C ARG A 324 -27.27 18.95 -8.02
N LEU A 325 -26.91 19.15 -9.29
CA LEU A 325 -27.44 20.23 -10.11
C LEU A 325 -28.85 19.96 -10.64
N SER A 326 -29.12 18.74 -11.09
CA SER A 326 -30.42 18.36 -11.68
C SER A 326 -31.49 18.08 -10.63
N GLY A 327 -31.07 17.76 -9.40
CA GLY A 327 -31.95 17.26 -8.34
C GLY A 327 -32.58 15.90 -8.67
N ARG A 328 -32.04 15.16 -9.64
CA ARG A 328 -32.58 13.89 -10.15
C ARG A 328 -31.47 12.84 -10.36
N PRO A 329 -31.82 11.55 -10.33
CA PRO A 329 -30.91 10.48 -10.72
C PRO A 329 -30.26 10.72 -12.08
N VAL A 330 -28.95 10.47 -12.16
CA VAL A 330 -28.15 10.55 -13.38
C VAL A 330 -27.86 9.15 -13.91
N ALA A 331 -27.84 9.00 -15.22
CA ALA A 331 -27.44 7.74 -15.86
C ALA A 331 -25.95 7.77 -16.23
N LEU A 332 -25.18 6.80 -15.74
CA LEU A 332 -23.79 6.59 -16.13
C LEU A 332 -23.72 5.45 -17.16
N LEU A 333 -23.36 5.80 -18.39
CA LEU A 333 -23.21 4.87 -19.50
C LEU A 333 -21.79 4.28 -19.51
N TYR A 334 -21.69 2.96 -19.32
CA TYR A 334 -20.41 2.26 -19.35
C TYR A 334 -20.41 1.12 -20.38
N ARG A 335 -19.34 1.07 -21.17
CA ARG A 335 -19.22 0.10 -22.28
C ARG A 335 -18.99 -1.34 -21.84
N ARG A 336 -18.66 -1.59 -20.56
CA ARG A 336 -18.45 -2.92 -19.95
C ARG A 336 -19.37 -3.10 -18.73
N THR A 337 -19.11 -4.10 -17.88
CA THR A 337 -19.85 -4.31 -16.64
C THR A 337 -19.21 -3.58 -15.46
N ARG A 338 -19.92 -3.49 -14.34
CA ARG A 338 -19.45 -2.95 -13.07
C ARG A 338 -18.15 -3.60 -12.61
N ALA A 339 -17.97 -4.90 -12.88
CA ALA A 339 -16.78 -5.64 -12.48
C ALA A 339 -15.50 -5.13 -13.18
N GLU A 340 -15.62 -4.55 -14.37
CA GLU A 340 -14.49 -3.98 -15.11
C GLU A 340 -14.38 -2.45 -14.98
N MET A 341 -15.14 -1.80 -14.09
CA MET A 341 -15.04 -0.35 -13.90
C MET A 341 -13.69 0.02 -13.27
N PRO A 342 -12.96 1.01 -13.81
CA PRO A 342 -11.75 1.52 -13.19
C PRO A 342 -12.01 2.43 -11.97
N ALA A 343 -13.24 2.90 -11.76
CA ALA A 343 -13.57 3.67 -10.57
C ALA A 343 -13.49 2.82 -9.29
N GLU A 344 -13.16 3.45 -8.17
CA GLU A 344 -13.08 2.77 -6.88
C GLU A 344 -14.45 2.23 -6.46
N ALA A 345 -14.47 1.02 -5.89
CA ALA A 345 -15.71 0.34 -5.53
C ALA A 345 -16.55 1.14 -4.52
N GLU A 346 -15.90 1.88 -3.61
CA GLU A 346 -16.56 2.78 -2.66
C GLU A 346 -17.27 3.94 -3.36
N GLU A 347 -16.67 4.50 -4.42
CA GLU A 347 -17.23 5.63 -5.17
C GLU A 347 -18.42 5.17 -6.03
N VAL A 348 -18.32 3.98 -6.62
CA VAL A 348 -19.45 3.35 -7.33
C VAL A 348 -20.59 3.03 -6.36
N ALA A 349 -20.29 2.54 -5.15
CA ALA A 349 -21.31 2.30 -4.14
C ALA A 349 -21.98 3.60 -3.67
N ALA A 350 -21.20 4.67 -3.45
CA ALA A 350 -21.73 5.98 -3.11
C ALA A 350 -22.63 6.53 -4.23
N PHE A 351 -22.20 6.43 -5.49
CA PHE A 351 -22.97 6.80 -6.67
C PHE A 351 -24.33 6.09 -6.73
N LEU A 352 -24.36 4.76 -6.55
CA LEU A 352 -25.59 3.97 -6.55
C LEU A 352 -26.49 4.30 -5.36
N SER A 353 -25.91 4.51 -4.16
CA SER A 353 -26.67 4.88 -2.96
C SER A 353 -27.38 6.23 -3.08
N GLU A 354 -26.89 7.12 -3.93
CA GLU A 354 -27.52 8.41 -4.25
C GLU A 354 -28.69 8.28 -5.25
N GLY A 355 -29.07 7.05 -5.63
CA GLY A 355 -30.18 6.73 -6.53
C GLY A 355 -29.83 6.77 -8.02
N ASN A 356 -28.55 6.99 -8.37
CA ASN A 356 -28.11 7.06 -9.76
C ASN A 356 -28.11 5.69 -10.43
N LEU A 357 -28.14 5.68 -11.76
CA LEU A 357 -28.30 4.47 -12.57
C LEU A 357 -26.99 4.15 -13.31
N LEU A 358 -26.48 2.93 -13.14
CA LEU A 358 -25.39 2.40 -13.96
C LEU A 358 -26.00 1.66 -15.16
N VAL A 359 -25.72 2.13 -16.37
CA VAL A 359 -26.11 1.49 -17.62
C VAL A 359 -24.90 0.74 -18.19
N GLU A 360 -24.79 -0.53 -17.81
CA GLU A 360 -23.73 -1.43 -18.25
C GLU A 360 -23.88 -1.84 -19.71
N LEU A 361 -22.77 -2.33 -20.29
CA LEU A 361 -22.72 -2.92 -21.63
C LEU A 361 -23.36 -2.01 -22.69
N ALA A 362 -23.07 -0.72 -22.64
CA ALA A 362 -23.62 0.23 -23.58
C ALA A 362 -22.59 1.25 -24.06
N SER A 363 -22.56 1.48 -25.36
CA SER A 363 -21.69 2.48 -26.00
C SER A 363 -22.53 3.60 -26.60
N PRO A 364 -22.08 4.86 -26.54
CA PRO A 364 -22.74 5.95 -27.24
C PRO A 364 -22.54 5.79 -28.76
N LYS A 365 -23.55 6.17 -29.55
CA LYS A 365 -23.53 6.11 -31.02
C LYS A 365 -23.66 7.50 -31.65
N ALA A 366 -24.55 8.34 -31.14
CA ALA A 366 -24.73 9.72 -31.58
C ALA A 366 -25.46 10.53 -30.49
N VAL A 367 -25.19 11.83 -30.43
CA VAL A 367 -25.96 12.79 -29.61
C VAL A 367 -27.04 13.40 -30.50
N LEU A 368 -28.31 13.17 -30.14
CA LEU A 368 -29.46 13.70 -30.87
C LEU A 368 -29.76 15.12 -30.37
N ARG A 369 -29.92 16.05 -31.30
CA ARG A 369 -30.13 17.47 -30.99
C ARG A 369 -31.34 18.03 -31.70
N GLN A 370 -31.98 19.01 -31.07
CA GLN A 370 -33.01 19.85 -31.66
C GLN A 370 -32.65 21.32 -31.39
N ALA A 371 -32.64 22.16 -32.42
CA ALA A 371 -32.23 23.58 -32.32
C ALA A 371 -30.90 23.78 -31.57
N ALA A 372 -29.88 22.97 -31.91
CA ALA A 372 -28.54 22.95 -31.30
C ALA A 372 -28.45 22.53 -29.81
N ARG A 373 -29.56 22.13 -29.19
CA ARG A 373 -29.60 21.60 -27.82
C ARG A 373 -29.76 20.09 -27.81
N VAL A 374 -29.10 19.41 -26.86
CA VAL A 374 -29.25 17.96 -26.64
C VAL A 374 -30.70 17.61 -26.25
N VAL A 375 -31.25 16.57 -26.88
CA VAL A 375 -32.58 15.99 -26.53
C VAL A 375 -32.53 14.51 -26.19
N ALA A 376 -31.50 13.79 -26.67
CA ALA A 376 -31.28 12.38 -26.36
C ALA A 376 -29.86 11.94 -26.71
N LEU A 377 -29.41 10.83 -26.12
CA LEU A 377 -28.24 10.07 -26.53
C LEU A 377 -28.68 8.77 -27.21
N GLU A 378 -28.34 8.60 -28.48
CA GLU A 378 -28.43 7.30 -29.15
C GLU A 378 -27.30 6.40 -28.66
N ARG A 379 -27.64 5.18 -28.27
CA ARG A 379 -26.70 4.18 -27.77
C ARG A 379 -26.99 2.81 -28.34
N LEU A 380 -26.01 1.92 -28.26
CA LEU A 380 -26.10 0.52 -28.64
C LEU A 380 -25.68 -0.39 -27.49
N ARG A 381 -26.12 -1.65 -27.51
CA ARG A 381 -25.69 -2.66 -26.54
C ARG A 381 -24.37 -3.30 -26.96
N ASN A 382 -23.57 -3.66 -25.97
CA ASN A 382 -22.34 -4.42 -26.15
C ASN A 382 -22.50 -5.83 -25.58
N ARG A 383 -21.68 -6.74 -26.09
CA ARG A 383 -21.26 -7.96 -25.38
C ARG A 383 -19.78 -7.86 -25.04
N LEU A 384 -19.35 -8.54 -23.99
CA LEU A 384 -17.93 -8.67 -23.69
C LEU A 384 -17.29 -9.66 -24.68
N GLY A 385 -16.21 -9.26 -25.33
CA GLY A 385 -15.34 -10.14 -26.09
C GLY A 385 -14.07 -10.46 -25.32
N GLU A 386 -13.07 -11.00 -26.03
CA GLU A 386 -11.77 -11.35 -25.44
C GLU A 386 -11.10 -10.16 -24.73
N PRO A 387 -10.34 -10.43 -23.64
CA PRO A 387 -9.50 -9.44 -22.98
C PRO A 387 -8.60 -8.66 -23.95
N GLY A 388 -8.49 -7.36 -23.74
CA GLY A 388 -7.53 -6.49 -24.41
C GLY A 388 -6.14 -6.55 -23.78
N PRO A 389 -5.19 -5.73 -24.28
CA PRO A 389 -3.85 -5.60 -23.70
C PRO A 389 -3.85 -5.14 -22.23
N ASP A 390 -4.89 -4.41 -21.83
CA ASP A 390 -5.13 -3.97 -20.44
C ASP A 390 -5.75 -5.06 -19.55
N GLY A 391 -5.86 -6.31 -20.06
CA GLY A 391 -6.51 -7.43 -19.39
C GLY A 391 -8.03 -7.33 -19.31
N ARG A 392 -8.64 -6.23 -19.76
CA ARG A 392 -10.09 -6.02 -19.67
C ARG A 392 -10.78 -6.48 -20.95
N PRO A 393 -11.90 -7.20 -20.86
CA PRO A 393 -12.71 -7.60 -22.02
C PRO A 393 -12.99 -6.44 -22.98
N ARG A 394 -12.79 -6.67 -24.28
CA ARG A 394 -13.11 -5.66 -25.31
C ARG A 394 -14.64 -5.58 -25.49
N PRO A 395 -15.25 -4.38 -25.44
CA PRO A 395 -16.66 -4.24 -25.77
C PRO A 395 -16.88 -4.52 -27.27
N ARG A 396 -17.86 -5.35 -27.60
CA ARG A 396 -18.27 -5.65 -28.97
C ARG A 396 -19.71 -5.16 -29.18
N PRO A 397 -19.92 -4.13 -30.02
CA PRO A 397 -21.26 -3.67 -30.39
C PRO A 397 -22.14 -4.81 -30.90
N ILE A 398 -23.42 -4.81 -30.51
CA ILE A 398 -24.45 -5.68 -31.04
C ILE A 398 -25.24 -4.87 -32.08
N PRO A 399 -25.09 -5.16 -33.39
CA PRO A 399 -25.84 -4.45 -34.43
C PRO A 399 -27.35 -4.61 -34.26
N GLY A 400 -28.13 -3.58 -34.57
CA GLY A 400 -29.59 -3.58 -34.46
C GLY A 400 -30.12 -3.45 -33.01
N SER A 401 -29.23 -3.18 -32.05
CA SER A 401 -29.59 -2.98 -30.64
C SER A 401 -29.65 -1.51 -30.24
N GLU A 402 -29.76 -0.61 -31.21
CA GLU A 402 -29.80 0.84 -31.02
C GLU A 402 -31.09 1.32 -30.38
N PHE A 403 -30.97 2.31 -29.50
CA PHE A 403 -32.10 2.98 -28.87
C PHE A 403 -31.70 4.33 -28.30
N SER A 404 -32.67 5.24 -28.23
CA SER A 404 -32.51 6.57 -27.68
C SER A 404 -32.72 6.58 -26.16
N LEU A 405 -31.80 7.21 -25.44
CA LEU A 405 -31.96 7.58 -24.03
C LEU A 405 -32.22 9.10 -23.95
N PRO A 406 -33.42 9.54 -23.52
CA PRO A 406 -33.70 10.96 -23.34
C PRO A 406 -32.69 11.65 -22.42
N ALA A 407 -32.20 12.82 -22.83
CA ALA A 407 -31.16 13.56 -22.13
C ALA A 407 -31.26 15.06 -22.48
N ASP A 408 -31.17 15.92 -21.47
CA ASP A 408 -30.99 17.36 -21.59
C ASP A 408 -29.50 17.75 -21.60
N ALA A 409 -28.65 16.88 -21.02
CA ALA A 409 -27.21 17.04 -21.01
C ALA A 409 -26.45 15.71 -21.14
N VAL A 410 -25.32 15.75 -21.85
CA VAL A 410 -24.36 14.65 -22.01
C VAL A 410 -23.00 15.10 -21.52
N ILE A 411 -22.46 14.41 -20.51
CA ILE A 411 -21.12 14.68 -19.97
C ILE A 411 -20.16 13.58 -20.41
N VAL A 412 -19.05 13.94 -21.05
CA VAL A 412 -18.08 12.97 -21.62
C VAL A 412 -16.88 12.83 -20.70
N ALA A 413 -16.65 11.64 -20.15
CA ALA A 413 -15.61 11.33 -19.17
C ALA A 413 -14.82 10.06 -19.55
N ILE A 414 -14.22 10.05 -20.74
CA ILE A 414 -13.59 8.85 -21.33
C ILE A 414 -12.06 8.80 -21.21
N GLY A 415 -11.44 9.79 -20.56
CA GLY A 415 -10.00 9.82 -20.29
C GLY A 415 -9.36 11.16 -20.62
N GLN A 416 -8.04 11.18 -20.60
CA GLN A 416 -7.22 12.35 -20.94
C GLN A 416 -6.17 11.94 -21.97
N SER A 417 -5.71 12.88 -22.78
CA SER A 417 -4.66 12.69 -23.77
C SER A 417 -3.49 13.65 -23.56
N PRO A 418 -2.28 13.26 -23.99
CA PRO A 418 -1.15 14.17 -24.05
C PRO A 418 -1.46 15.35 -24.98
N GLY A 419 -1.09 16.56 -24.57
CA GLY A 419 -1.32 17.81 -25.32
C GLY A 419 -0.02 18.55 -25.64
N TRP A 420 0.93 17.85 -26.25
CA TRP A 420 2.35 18.22 -26.27
C TRP A 420 2.85 18.88 -27.56
N ASP A 421 2.01 19.58 -28.32
CA ASP A 421 2.41 20.19 -29.61
C ASP A 421 3.66 21.09 -29.51
N PHE A 422 3.96 21.60 -28.30
CA PHE A 422 5.16 22.36 -28.00
C PHE A 422 6.40 21.50 -27.65
N LEU A 423 6.24 20.35 -26.98
CA LEU A 423 7.38 19.50 -26.56
C LEU A 423 8.03 18.79 -27.75
N GLY A 424 7.29 18.52 -28.83
CA GLY A 424 7.88 18.02 -30.08
C GLY A 424 8.99 18.92 -30.63
N LYS A 425 8.98 20.23 -30.29
CA LYS A 425 10.01 21.20 -30.65
C LYS A 425 11.15 21.31 -29.62
N SER A 426 10.99 20.70 -28.44
CA SER A 426 11.96 20.77 -27.34
C SER A 426 13.07 19.71 -27.40
N GLY A 427 12.89 18.66 -28.21
CA GLY A 427 13.84 17.54 -28.32
C GLY A 427 13.71 16.45 -27.25
N LEU A 428 12.65 16.49 -26.43
CA LEU A 428 12.32 15.41 -25.50
C LEU A 428 11.90 14.14 -26.25
N ALA A 429 12.46 13.00 -25.86
CA ALA A 429 12.02 11.71 -26.36
C ALA A 429 10.66 11.33 -25.76
N LEU A 430 9.74 10.89 -26.63
CA LEU A 430 8.41 10.41 -26.25
C LEU A 430 8.29 8.91 -26.50
N ASN A 431 7.38 8.27 -25.77
CA ASN A 431 6.93 6.91 -26.05
C ASN A 431 5.83 6.92 -27.13
N GLU A 432 5.46 5.74 -27.65
CA GLU A 432 4.43 5.59 -28.70
C GLU A 432 3.05 6.11 -28.27
N ASP A 433 2.75 6.09 -26.97
CA ASP A 433 1.51 6.59 -26.38
C ASP A 433 1.53 8.11 -26.10
N GLY A 434 2.62 8.80 -26.46
CA GLY A 434 2.79 10.24 -26.26
C GLY A 434 3.21 10.64 -24.85
N THR A 435 3.51 9.70 -23.94
CA THR A 435 4.14 10.01 -22.64
C THR A 435 5.62 10.40 -22.81
N ILE A 436 6.16 11.16 -21.85
CA ILE A 436 7.58 11.51 -21.82
C ILE A 436 8.40 10.29 -21.39
N ARG A 437 9.43 9.95 -22.17
CA ARG A 437 10.32 8.83 -21.84
C ARG A 437 11.34 9.23 -20.77
N THR A 438 11.39 8.46 -19.69
CA THR A 438 12.33 8.66 -18.57
C THR A 438 13.00 7.37 -18.10
N ASP A 439 14.08 7.50 -17.33
CA ASP A 439 14.61 6.43 -16.50
C ASP A 439 13.73 6.19 -15.24
N PRO A 440 13.96 5.14 -14.43
CA PRO A 440 13.17 4.89 -13.20
C PRO A 440 13.18 6.03 -12.16
N MET A 441 14.17 6.92 -12.22
CA MET A 441 14.34 8.07 -11.34
C MET A 441 13.69 9.35 -11.89
N GLY A 442 13.22 9.32 -13.14
CA GLY A 442 12.56 10.45 -13.80
C GLY A 442 13.49 11.30 -14.68
N ARG A 443 14.74 10.88 -14.95
CA ARG A 443 15.65 11.58 -15.86
C ARG A 443 15.17 11.44 -17.30
N THR A 444 15.12 12.54 -18.05
CA THR A 444 14.71 12.53 -19.46
C THR A 444 15.90 12.34 -20.40
N SER A 445 15.66 12.38 -21.71
CA SER A 445 16.73 12.42 -22.73
C SER A 445 17.54 13.72 -22.74
N LEU A 446 17.08 14.79 -22.07
CA LEU A 446 17.77 16.07 -22.03
C LEU A 446 18.50 16.23 -20.68
N PRO A 447 19.74 16.74 -20.68
CA PRO A 447 20.50 16.93 -19.44
C PRO A 447 19.82 17.96 -18.54
N ARG A 448 19.79 17.68 -17.22
CA ARG A 448 19.19 18.55 -16.20
C ARG A 448 17.67 18.74 -16.35
N VAL A 449 17.01 17.93 -17.17
CA VAL A 449 15.56 17.91 -17.35
C VAL A 449 15.01 16.57 -16.88
N TYR A 450 14.01 16.64 -16.03
CA TYR A 450 13.36 15.50 -15.36
C TYR A 450 11.85 15.58 -15.64
N ALA A 451 11.13 14.46 -15.53
CA ALA A 451 9.68 14.44 -15.70
C ALA A 451 9.01 13.37 -14.84
N GLY A 452 7.72 13.56 -14.53
CA GLY A 452 6.94 12.59 -13.76
C GLY A 452 5.45 12.94 -13.65
N GLY A 453 4.72 12.10 -12.92
CA GLY A 453 3.26 12.16 -12.85
C GLY A 453 2.62 11.69 -14.17
N ASP A 454 1.40 12.16 -14.44
CA ASP A 454 0.65 11.69 -15.61
C ASP A 454 1.38 11.96 -16.94
N ALA A 455 2.28 12.94 -16.99
CA ALA A 455 3.10 13.21 -18.18
C ALA A 455 4.01 12.05 -18.59
N VAL A 456 4.39 11.19 -17.65
CA VAL A 456 5.25 10.01 -17.87
C VAL A 456 4.46 8.70 -17.86
N ARG A 457 3.39 8.60 -17.05
CA ARG A 457 2.65 7.35 -16.85
C ARG A 457 1.29 7.28 -17.55
N GLY A 458 0.79 8.41 -18.01
CA GLY A 458 -0.63 8.60 -18.25
C GLY A 458 -1.44 8.77 -16.95
N PRO A 459 -2.77 8.96 -17.04
CA PRO A 459 -3.60 9.29 -15.89
C PRO A 459 -3.59 8.19 -14.82
N GLU A 460 -3.10 8.51 -13.63
CA GLU A 460 -3.00 7.57 -12.51
C GLU A 460 -3.53 8.17 -11.20
N THR A 461 -3.02 7.72 -10.06
CA THR A 461 -3.46 8.15 -8.73
C THR A 461 -2.64 9.33 -8.22
N VAL A 462 -3.25 10.21 -7.41
CA VAL A 462 -2.57 11.35 -6.77
C VAL A 462 -1.30 10.93 -6.02
N ILE A 463 -1.34 9.78 -5.33
CA ILE A 463 -0.21 9.31 -4.54
C ILE A 463 0.94 8.76 -5.43
N ALA A 464 0.63 8.20 -6.59
CA ALA A 464 1.64 7.80 -7.58
C ALA A 464 2.33 9.04 -8.18
N ALA A 465 1.56 10.08 -8.51
CA ALA A 465 2.11 11.36 -8.96
C ALA A 465 3.06 11.99 -7.91
N CYS A 466 2.69 11.96 -6.63
CA CYS A 466 3.58 12.41 -5.55
C CYS A 466 4.86 11.56 -5.46
N ALA A 467 4.76 10.24 -5.65
CA ALA A 467 5.91 9.35 -5.62
C ALA A 467 6.90 9.66 -6.74
N ASP A 468 6.41 10.00 -7.94
CA ASP A 468 7.24 10.45 -9.06
C ASP A 468 7.94 11.77 -8.74
N GLY A 469 7.22 12.74 -8.19
CA GLY A 469 7.81 14.02 -7.78
C GLY A 469 8.92 13.86 -6.75
N ARG A 470 8.73 12.96 -5.78
CA ARG A 470 9.77 12.62 -4.79
C ARG A 470 11.00 11.98 -5.43
N ARG A 471 10.82 10.97 -6.29
CA ARG A 471 11.95 10.29 -6.96
C ARG A 471 12.72 11.24 -7.88
N ALA A 472 12.02 12.13 -8.58
CA ALA A 472 12.66 13.16 -9.39
C ALA A 472 13.43 14.17 -8.55
N ALA A 473 12.89 14.60 -7.39
CA ALA A 473 13.61 15.46 -6.45
C ALA A 473 14.89 14.79 -5.92
N GLU A 474 14.84 13.49 -5.60
CA GLU A 474 16.01 12.70 -5.21
C GLU A 474 17.06 12.66 -6.32
N ALA A 475 16.64 12.42 -7.56
CA ALA A 475 17.51 12.42 -8.74
C ALA A 475 18.17 13.80 -8.98
N ILE A 476 17.41 14.88 -8.85
CA ILE A 476 17.91 16.25 -8.98
C ILE A 476 18.94 16.54 -7.89
N CYS A 477 18.65 16.22 -6.63
CA CYS A 477 19.63 16.40 -5.55
C CYS A 477 20.91 15.59 -5.81
N GLN A 478 20.78 14.33 -6.22
CA GLN A 478 21.93 13.48 -6.59
C GLN A 478 22.78 14.11 -7.69
N ASP A 479 22.17 14.56 -8.78
CA ASP A 479 22.88 15.11 -9.94
C ASP A 479 23.50 16.49 -9.65
N LEU A 480 22.96 17.23 -8.68
CA LEU A 480 23.51 18.49 -8.19
C LEU A 480 24.53 18.32 -7.05
N GLY A 481 24.78 17.08 -6.59
CA GLY A 481 25.70 16.79 -5.48
C GLY A 481 25.17 17.25 -4.12
N LEU A 482 23.85 17.31 -3.94
CA LEU A 482 23.18 17.71 -2.72
C LEU A 482 22.71 16.49 -1.91
N PRO A 483 22.70 16.55 -0.57
CA PRO A 483 22.06 15.52 0.24
C PRO A 483 20.55 15.54 -0.02
N PHE A 484 19.94 14.35 -0.06
CA PHE A 484 18.49 14.21 -0.08
C PHE A 484 18.00 13.74 1.29
N LEU A 485 17.02 14.45 1.85
CA LEU A 485 16.49 14.09 3.16
C LEU A 485 15.74 12.76 3.08
N LEU A 486 16.35 11.73 3.66
CA LEU A 486 15.69 10.45 3.86
C LEU A 486 14.78 10.52 5.09
N PRO A 487 13.63 9.83 5.08
CA PRO A 487 12.83 9.65 6.28
C PRO A 487 13.69 9.04 7.39
N PRO A 488 13.41 9.35 8.67
CA PRO A 488 14.07 8.66 9.77
C PRO A 488 13.97 7.13 9.60
N GLU A 489 15.01 6.42 10.03
CA GLU A 489 15.05 4.96 9.97
C GLU A 489 13.82 4.34 10.67
N ARG A 490 13.49 3.10 10.27
CA ARG A 490 12.32 2.33 10.75
C ARG A 490 12.16 2.48 12.28
N PRO A 491 10.92 2.53 12.81
CA PRO A 491 10.68 2.71 14.23
C PRO A 491 11.44 1.66 15.05
N ALA A 492 11.87 2.08 16.25
CA ALA A 492 12.58 1.23 17.20
C ALA A 492 11.87 -0.12 17.42
N ALA A 493 12.64 -1.14 17.77
CA ALA A 493 12.09 -2.44 18.17
C ALA A 493 11.04 -2.24 19.28
N LEU A 494 9.91 -2.92 19.14
CA LEU A 494 8.83 -2.85 20.12
C LEU A 494 9.29 -3.40 21.47
N SER A 495 8.85 -2.77 22.56
CA SER A 495 9.09 -3.32 23.90
C SER A 495 8.34 -4.64 24.10
N PRO A 496 8.76 -5.49 25.07
CA PRO A 496 8.02 -6.70 25.42
C PRO A 496 6.54 -6.44 25.74
N GLU A 497 6.23 -5.35 26.44
CA GLU A 497 4.86 -4.95 26.78
C GLU A 497 4.05 -4.56 25.53
N GLU A 498 4.67 -3.84 24.59
CA GLU A 498 4.04 -3.47 23.33
C GLU A 498 3.74 -4.71 22.46
N ILE A 499 4.65 -5.69 22.45
CA ILE A 499 4.44 -6.97 21.76
C ILE A 499 3.25 -7.71 22.37
N VAL A 500 3.15 -7.79 23.70
CA VAL A 500 2.00 -8.41 24.37
C VAL A 500 0.71 -7.67 24.03
N ARG A 501 0.72 -6.34 24.00
CA ARG A 501 -0.45 -5.54 23.60
C ARG A 501 -0.89 -5.85 22.17
N LEU A 502 0.05 -5.98 21.24
CA LEU A 502 -0.25 -6.35 19.85
C LEU A 502 -0.79 -7.76 19.72
N GLN A 503 -0.20 -8.73 20.43
CA GLN A 503 -0.70 -10.11 20.46
C GLN A 503 -2.16 -10.16 20.95
N ARG A 504 -2.51 -9.37 21.97
CA ARG A 504 -3.91 -9.22 22.41
C ARG A 504 -4.80 -8.61 21.32
N ALA A 505 -4.30 -7.61 20.59
CA ALA A 505 -5.06 -7.00 19.49
C ALA A 505 -5.30 -7.96 18.30
N ARG A 506 -4.40 -8.93 18.08
CA ARG A 506 -4.52 -10.00 17.07
C ARG A 506 -5.46 -11.12 17.50
N ALA A 507 -5.56 -11.34 18.80
CA ALA A 507 -6.44 -12.30 19.44
C ALA A 507 -7.91 -11.82 19.51
N ARG A 508 -8.26 -10.71 18.85
CA ARG A 508 -9.61 -10.15 18.88
C ARG A 508 -10.08 -9.66 17.51
N ARG A 509 -11.37 -9.87 17.23
CA ARG A 509 -12.09 -9.20 16.15
C ARG A 509 -12.81 -7.96 16.68
N THR A 510 -12.62 -6.85 15.99
CA THR A 510 -13.15 -5.52 16.26
C THR A 510 -13.65 -4.91 14.95
N LEU A 511 -14.90 -4.42 14.94
CA LEU A 511 -15.39 -3.68 13.78
C LEU A 511 -14.52 -2.43 13.54
N PRO A 512 -14.35 -2.02 12.27
CA PRO A 512 -13.69 -0.75 11.97
C PRO A 512 -14.45 0.44 12.56
N TYR A 513 -13.68 1.39 13.09
CA TYR A 513 -14.16 2.72 13.41
C TYR A 513 -13.89 3.59 12.18
N GLY A 514 -14.82 3.52 11.22
CA GLY A 514 -14.78 4.30 9.99
C GLY A 514 -15.39 5.69 10.17
N PRO A 515 -15.14 6.60 9.21
CA PRO A 515 -15.80 7.90 9.19
C PRO A 515 -17.31 7.75 9.00
N GLU A 516 -18.08 8.62 9.65
CA GLU A 516 -19.51 8.70 9.43
C GLU A 516 -19.79 9.30 8.04
N LEU A 517 -20.74 8.71 7.33
CA LEU A 517 -21.19 9.20 6.04
C LEU A 517 -22.53 9.91 6.20
N LEU A 518 -22.71 11.06 5.55
CA LEU A 518 -24.01 11.69 5.46
C LEU A 518 -25.03 10.70 4.86
N PRO A 519 -26.26 10.60 5.41
CA PRO A 519 -27.32 9.80 4.81
C PRO A 519 -27.64 10.25 3.36
N PRO A 520 -27.99 9.34 2.43
CA PRO A 520 -28.27 9.69 1.03
C PRO A 520 -29.25 10.85 0.83
N GLU A 521 -30.26 10.96 1.70
CA GLU A 521 -31.26 12.02 1.73
C GLU A 521 -30.67 13.42 1.95
N GLU A 522 -29.57 13.53 2.70
CA GLU A 522 -28.85 14.77 3.00
C GLU A 522 -27.80 15.13 1.94
N ARG A 523 -27.51 14.24 0.98
CA ARG A 523 -26.51 14.43 -0.08
C ARG A 523 -27.03 15.26 -1.27
N GLN A 524 -27.89 16.25 -1.03
CA GLN A 524 -28.45 17.11 -2.07
C GLN A 524 -27.50 18.22 -2.50
N GLY A 525 -26.67 18.71 -1.57
CA GLY A 525 -25.72 19.79 -1.79
C GLY A 525 -24.29 19.30 -2.06
N PHE A 526 -23.35 20.26 -2.06
CA PHE A 526 -21.92 20.02 -2.26
C PHE A 526 -21.13 19.88 -0.95
N SER A 527 -21.83 19.75 0.19
CA SER A 527 -21.20 19.45 1.48
C SER A 527 -20.41 18.15 1.43
N CYS A 528 -19.28 18.12 2.14
CA CYS A 528 -18.46 16.91 2.25
C CYS A 528 -19.29 15.75 2.81
N VAL A 529 -19.29 14.62 2.11
CA VAL A 529 -20.13 13.45 2.45
C VAL A 529 -19.50 12.61 3.56
N GLU A 530 -18.18 12.53 3.60
CA GLU A 530 -17.43 11.75 4.57
C GLU A 530 -16.94 12.66 5.71
N GLY A 531 -17.38 12.37 6.93
CA GLY A 531 -16.93 13.07 8.15
C GLY A 531 -15.50 12.71 8.53
N ALA A 532 -14.92 13.50 9.44
CA ALA A 532 -13.66 13.15 10.09
C ALA A 532 -13.89 12.15 11.23
N LEU A 533 -12.85 11.41 11.61
CA LEU A 533 -12.90 10.59 12.83
C LEU A 533 -12.81 11.48 14.06
N SER A 534 -13.57 11.16 15.11
CA SER A 534 -13.31 11.73 16.43
C SER A 534 -11.94 11.27 16.96
N PRO A 535 -11.30 12.00 17.89
CA PRO A 535 -10.05 11.56 18.52
C PRO A 535 -10.14 10.16 19.14
N GLU A 536 -11.26 9.81 19.75
CA GLU A 536 -11.52 8.49 20.33
C GLU A 536 -11.60 7.42 19.24
N ALA A 537 -12.38 7.66 18.19
CA ALA A 537 -12.54 6.75 17.07
C ALA A 537 -11.21 6.54 16.32
N ALA A 538 -10.44 7.61 16.10
CA ALA A 538 -9.13 7.55 15.48
C ALA A 538 -8.14 6.73 16.31
N ARG A 539 -8.08 6.93 17.63
CA ARG A 539 -7.23 6.13 18.53
C ARG A 539 -7.64 4.66 18.57
N ALA A 540 -8.95 4.39 18.56
CA ALA A 540 -9.48 3.03 18.53
C ALA A 540 -9.14 2.33 17.20
N GLU A 541 -9.37 3.00 16.07
CA GLU A 541 -9.04 2.48 14.74
C GLU A 541 -7.53 2.26 14.58
N ALA A 542 -6.72 3.22 15.01
CA ALA A 542 -5.27 3.12 14.97
C ALA A 542 -4.73 1.97 15.82
N SER A 543 -5.37 1.68 16.95
CA SER A 543 -5.05 0.54 17.82
C SER A 543 -5.36 -0.82 17.18
N ARG A 544 -6.11 -0.86 16.07
CA ARG A 544 -6.32 -2.10 15.26
C ARG A 544 -5.12 -2.39 14.35
N CYS A 545 -4.22 -1.44 14.12
CA CYS A 545 -2.99 -1.68 13.37
C CYS A 545 -2.14 -2.75 14.05
N LEU A 546 -1.72 -3.75 13.26
CA LEU A 546 -0.95 -4.90 13.75
C LEU A 546 0.56 -4.66 13.84
N GLN A 547 1.01 -3.44 13.53
CA GLN A 547 2.42 -3.02 13.52
C GLN A 547 3.32 -3.99 12.73
N CYS A 548 2.88 -4.37 11.52
CA CYS A 548 3.54 -5.41 10.72
C CYS A 548 4.96 -5.07 10.26
N ALA A 549 5.36 -3.79 10.30
CA ALA A 549 6.74 -3.38 10.02
C ALA A 549 7.70 -3.73 11.17
N SER A 550 7.18 -3.96 12.38
CA SER A 550 7.98 -4.27 13.57
C SER A 550 7.75 -5.69 14.09
N LEU A 551 6.57 -6.28 13.83
CA LEU A 551 6.20 -7.61 14.30
C LEU A 551 5.34 -8.34 13.26
N CYS A 552 5.81 -9.47 12.71
CA CYS A 552 5.01 -10.29 11.78
C CYS A 552 4.32 -11.46 12.49
N ASP A 553 5.06 -12.50 12.91
CA ASP A 553 4.61 -13.68 13.68
C ASP A 553 3.41 -14.48 13.15
N LYS A 554 2.87 -14.16 11.97
CA LYS A 554 1.66 -14.83 11.44
C LYS A 554 1.84 -16.35 11.28
N CYS A 555 3.05 -16.80 10.92
CA CYS A 555 3.39 -18.21 10.79
C CYS A 555 3.41 -18.94 12.16
N VAL A 556 3.75 -18.23 13.23
CA VAL A 556 3.68 -18.72 14.62
C VAL A 556 2.23 -18.84 15.05
N GLU A 557 1.44 -17.79 14.84
CA GLU A 557 0.04 -17.72 15.28
C GLU A 557 -0.88 -18.75 14.61
N VAL A 558 -0.64 -19.04 13.33
CA VAL A 558 -1.51 -19.90 12.53
C VAL A 558 -1.11 -21.37 12.57
N CYS A 559 0.03 -21.70 13.16
CA CYS A 559 0.51 -23.07 13.20
C CYS A 559 -0.27 -23.88 14.24
N PRO A 560 -1.05 -24.91 13.85
CA PRO A 560 -1.81 -25.73 14.78
C PRO A 560 -0.90 -26.47 15.79
N ASN A 561 0.27 -26.90 15.32
CA ASN A 561 1.21 -27.70 16.10
C ASN A 561 2.29 -26.86 16.80
N ARG A 562 2.23 -25.52 16.66
CA ARG A 562 3.26 -24.60 17.17
C ARG A 562 4.67 -24.97 16.72
N ALA A 563 4.84 -25.36 15.46
CA ALA A 563 6.13 -25.69 14.86
C ALA A 563 6.97 -24.44 14.54
N ASN A 564 6.37 -23.28 14.31
CA ASN A 564 7.12 -22.05 14.08
C ASN A 564 7.36 -21.31 15.41
N TYR A 565 8.60 -20.94 15.69
CA TYR A 565 8.99 -20.16 16.87
C TYR A 565 9.66 -18.86 16.45
N ALA A 566 9.38 -17.79 17.19
CA ALA A 566 10.13 -16.55 17.06
C ALA A 566 11.33 -16.57 18.00
N CYS A 567 12.50 -16.17 17.50
CA CYS A 567 13.71 -15.97 18.30
C CYS A 567 14.23 -14.53 18.15
N TRP A 568 15.03 -14.12 19.13
CA TRP A 568 15.68 -12.81 19.14
C TRP A 568 17.16 -12.95 18.82
N VAL A 569 17.63 -12.19 17.84
CA VAL A 569 19.03 -12.14 17.41
C VAL A 569 19.52 -10.69 17.46
N LYS A 570 20.83 -10.49 17.57
CA LYS A 570 21.40 -9.15 17.44
C LYS A 570 21.55 -8.82 15.95
N PRO A 571 20.99 -7.69 15.46
CA PRO A 571 21.26 -7.23 14.10
C PRO A 571 22.75 -7.01 13.92
N ARG A 572 23.33 -7.60 12.87
CA ARG A 572 24.77 -7.51 12.57
C ARG A 572 25.01 -7.54 11.06
N ARG A 573 26.11 -6.93 10.64
CA ARG A 573 26.65 -7.01 9.29
C ARG A 573 28.11 -7.46 9.37
N TRP A 574 28.41 -8.60 8.77
CA TRP A 574 29.76 -9.15 8.69
C TRP A 574 30.33 -9.02 7.28
N THR A 575 31.64 -8.82 7.22
CA THR A 575 32.44 -8.95 5.99
C THR A 575 33.19 -10.28 6.08
N LEU A 576 32.70 -11.28 5.37
CA LEU A 576 33.17 -12.65 5.46
C LEU A 576 34.30 -12.89 4.46
N PRO A 577 35.46 -13.45 4.85
CA PRO A 577 36.47 -13.86 3.89
C PRO A 577 35.99 -15.05 3.05
N ILE A 578 36.32 -15.01 1.76
CA ILE A 578 36.15 -16.12 0.82
C ILE A 578 37.50 -16.83 0.72
N LEU A 579 37.52 -18.13 0.98
CA LEU A 579 38.75 -18.92 0.96
C LEU A 579 38.89 -19.69 -0.35
N THR A 580 40.13 -20.05 -0.69
CA THR A 580 40.45 -20.98 -1.78
C THR A 580 41.57 -21.91 -1.33
N CYS A 581 41.67 -23.10 -1.92
CA CYS A 581 42.77 -24.02 -1.68
C CYS A 581 43.75 -23.94 -2.85
N ARG A 582 45.01 -23.56 -2.58
CA ARG A 582 46.11 -23.54 -3.56
C ARG A 582 47.31 -24.24 -2.98
N ASP A 583 47.89 -25.19 -3.72
CA ASP A 583 49.07 -25.97 -3.32
C ASP A 583 48.95 -26.58 -1.91
N GLY A 584 47.74 -27.05 -1.55
CA GLY A 584 47.46 -27.62 -0.22
C GLY A 584 47.40 -26.61 0.92
N ARG A 585 47.25 -25.32 0.63
CA ARG A 585 47.11 -24.23 1.62
C ARG A 585 45.82 -23.45 1.40
N LEU A 586 45.22 -23.01 2.51
CA LEU A 586 44.06 -22.12 2.49
C LEU A 586 44.53 -20.67 2.34
N GLU A 587 43.98 -19.96 1.37
CA GLU A 587 44.25 -18.55 1.11
C GLU A 587 42.93 -17.77 1.02
N ILE A 588 42.93 -16.51 1.48
CA ILE A 588 41.78 -15.61 1.29
C ILE A 588 41.87 -15.03 -0.12
N CYS A 589 40.87 -15.28 -0.96
CA CYS A 589 40.82 -14.80 -2.34
C CYS A 589 39.78 -13.68 -2.58
N GLY A 590 38.94 -13.38 -1.59
CA GLY A 590 37.93 -12.35 -1.69
C GLY A 590 37.17 -12.14 -0.39
N GLN A 591 36.12 -11.32 -0.46
CA GLN A 591 35.21 -11.06 0.65
C GLN A 591 33.76 -10.99 0.15
N GLU A 592 32.82 -11.38 1.00
CA GLU A 592 31.38 -11.18 0.78
C GLU A 592 30.72 -10.52 2.00
N THR A 593 29.56 -9.90 1.79
CA THR A 593 28.76 -9.33 2.89
C THR A 593 27.65 -10.30 3.29
N PHE A 594 27.51 -10.53 4.59
CA PHE A 594 26.34 -11.14 5.21
C PHE A 594 25.72 -10.17 6.21
N GLN A 595 24.39 -10.05 6.20
CA GLN A 595 23.69 -9.13 7.07
C GLN A 595 22.37 -9.73 7.54
N VAL A 596 22.10 -9.55 8.83
CA VAL A 596 20.78 -9.72 9.44
C VAL A 596 20.42 -8.39 10.07
N SER A 597 19.36 -7.77 9.55
CA SER A 597 18.93 -6.42 9.89
C SER A 597 17.82 -6.40 10.94
N GLN A 598 17.04 -7.47 11.05
CA GLN A 598 15.89 -7.53 11.94
C GLN A 598 16.26 -8.31 13.22
N PRO A 599 15.91 -7.79 14.41
CA PRO A 599 16.21 -8.48 15.65
C PRO A 599 15.31 -9.70 15.91
N ARG A 600 14.18 -9.82 15.19
CA ARG A 600 13.21 -10.88 15.38
C ARG A 600 13.20 -11.82 14.18
N GLN A 601 13.55 -13.07 14.40
CA GLN A 601 13.66 -14.11 13.36
C GLN A 601 12.71 -15.27 13.65
N ILE A 602 12.48 -16.12 12.66
CA ILE A 602 11.62 -17.30 12.77
C ILE A 602 12.46 -18.56 12.55
N LEU A 603 12.30 -19.52 13.46
CA LEU A 603 12.80 -20.88 13.36
C LEU A 603 11.62 -21.84 13.20
N HIS A 604 11.83 -22.92 12.45
CA HIS A 604 10.84 -23.97 12.25
C HIS A 604 11.30 -25.26 12.93
N LEU A 605 10.54 -25.77 13.90
CA LEU A 605 10.75 -27.10 14.49
C LEU A 605 10.06 -28.13 13.61
N ASP A 606 10.86 -28.90 12.89
CA ASP A 606 10.34 -29.80 11.87
C ASP A 606 9.56 -30.98 12.45
N ASP A 607 10.02 -31.50 13.60
CA ASP A 607 9.41 -32.65 14.29
C ASP A 607 7.94 -32.39 14.72
N PHE A 608 7.54 -31.12 14.83
CA PHE A 608 6.15 -30.74 15.14
C PHE A 608 5.31 -30.47 13.89
N CYS A 609 5.93 -30.36 12.72
CA CYS A 609 5.26 -29.99 11.49
C CYS A 609 4.50 -31.18 10.88
N ASN A 610 3.28 -30.91 10.40
CA ASN A 610 2.51 -31.85 9.58
C ASN A 610 2.28 -31.33 8.16
N GLU A 611 3.06 -30.33 7.75
CA GLU A 611 2.99 -29.68 6.44
C GLU A 611 1.58 -29.20 6.00
N CYS A 612 0.70 -28.84 6.94
CA CYS A 612 -0.67 -28.39 6.61
C CYS A 612 -0.77 -27.16 5.69
N GLY A 613 0.34 -26.45 5.45
CA GLY A 613 0.40 -25.31 4.52
C GLY A 613 -0.15 -23.98 5.06
N ASN A 614 -0.75 -23.94 6.25
CA ASN A 614 -1.33 -22.71 6.81
C ASN A 614 -0.32 -21.55 6.90
N CYS A 615 0.90 -21.83 7.36
CA CYS A 615 1.93 -20.80 7.45
C CYS A 615 2.33 -20.26 6.06
N ALA A 616 2.28 -21.07 5.00
CA ALA A 616 2.52 -20.63 3.62
C ALA A 616 1.37 -19.75 3.08
N THR A 617 0.12 -20.17 3.33
CA THR A 617 -1.07 -19.40 2.96
C THR A 617 -1.02 -17.99 3.55
N PHE A 618 -0.72 -17.88 4.86
CA PHE A 618 -0.79 -16.59 5.55
C PHE A 618 0.53 -15.82 5.66
N CYS A 619 1.66 -16.40 5.25
CA CYS A 619 2.94 -15.69 5.12
C CYS A 619 2.72 -14.37 4.36
N VAL A 620 3.42 -13.29 4.71
CA VAL A 620 3.35 -12.06 3.90
C VAL A 620 4.19 -12.18 2.64
N HIS A 621 5.17 -13.06 2.61
CA HIS A 621 5.95 -13.37 1.40
C HIS A 621 5.29 -14.48 0.57
N PRO A 622 5.59 -14.58 -0.74
CA PRO A 622 5.23 -15.71 -1.57
C PRO A 622 6.16 -16.90 -1.29
N GLY A 623 6.17 -17.40 -0.04
CA GLY A 623 7.04 -18.48 0.40
C GLY A 623 6.39 -19.37 1.46
N ARG A 624 7.09 -20.44 1.82
CA ARG A 624 6.66 -21.53 2.70
C ARG A 624 7.53 -21.56 3.95
N PRO A 625 7.10 -20.92 5.07
CA PRO A 625 7.92 -20.86 6.29
C PRO A 625 8.40 -22.23 6.77
N TYR A 626 7.56 -23.26 6.69
CA TYR A 626 7.92 -24.62 7.10
C TYR A 626 9.01 -25.30 6.27
N ARG A 627 9.40 -24.74 5.11
CA ARG A 627 10.49 -25.26 4.27
C ARG A 627 11.66 -24.29 4.11
N GLU A 628 11.36 -23.00 4.08
CA GLU A 628 12.31 -21.95 3.71
C GLU A 628 12.90 -21.20 4.92
N LYS A 629 12.29 -21.31 6.10
CA LYS A 629 12.93 -20.86 7.35
C LYS A 629 13.91 -21.93 7.86
N PRO A 630 14.89 -21.56 8.72
CA PRO A 630 15.78 -22.54 9.31
C PRO A 630 15.00 -23.69 9.98
N ARG A 631 15.14 -24.92 9.47
CA ARG A 631 14.47 -26.11 10.01
C ARG A 631 15.36 -26.73 11.07
N LEU A 632 14.96 -26.60 12.32
CA LEU A 632 15.61 -27.22 13.47
C LEU A 632 14.92 -28.56 13.75
N PHE A 633 15.75 -29.58 13.95
CA PHE A 633 15.33 -30.92 14.31
C PHE A 633 15.68 -31.19 15.78
N LEU A 634 14.74 -31.80 16.51
CA LEU A 634 14.92 -32.24 17.88
C LEU A 634 15.52 -33.65 17.93
N GLU A 635 15.13 -34.50 16.99
CA GLU A 635 15.69 -35.85 16.83
C GLU A 635 16.88 -35.85 15.86
N GLU A 636 18.05 -36.25 16.35
CA GLU A 636 19.26 -36.35 15.52
C GLU A 636 19.06 -37.32 14.33
N SER A 637 18.32 -38.42 14.55
CA SER A 637 18.00 -39.38 13.49
C SER A 637 17.15 -38.78 12.37
N ALA A 638 16.30 -37.80 12.66
CA ALA A 638 15.51 -37.10 11.66
C ALA A 638 16.38 -36.08 10.90
N PHE A 639 17.22 -35.31 11.63
CA PHE A 639 18.21 -34.42 11.04
C PHE A 639 19.11 -35.13 10.01
N LEU A 640 19.63 -36.32 10.35
CA LEU A 640 20.53 -37.07 9.48
C LEU A 640 19.89 -37.56 8.17
N GLN A 641 18.56 -37.65 8.11
CA GLN A 641 17.83 -38.04 6.90
C GLN A 641 17.65 -36.90 5.90
N GLU A 642 17.92 -35.66 6.32
CA GLU A 642 17.71 -34.48 5.49
C GLU A 642 18.92 -34.13 4.64
N GLU A 643 18.67 -33.58 3.46
CA GLU A 643 19.71 -33.19 2.51
C GLU A 643 19.98 -31.69 2.50
N SER A 644 19.05 -30.83 2.94
CA SER A 644 19.16 -29.38 2.82
C SER A 644 18.37 -28.62 3.88
N ASN A 645 18.84 -27.42 4.23
CA ASN A 645 18.22 -26.50 5.19
C ASN A 645 17.83 -27.18 6.51
N ALA A 646 18.67 -28.09 7.01
CA ALA A 646 18.43 -28.81 8.26
C ALA A 646 19.47 -28.42 9.30
N PHE A 647 19.02 -28.20 10.53
CA PHE A 647 19.84 -27.81 11.66
C PHE A 647 19.56 -28.70 12.87
N TYR A 648 20.60 -28.96 13.67
CA TYR A 648 20.49 -29.68 14.94
C TYR A 648 21.36 -28.99 15.98
N ILE A 649 20.84 -28.76 17.19
CA ILE A 649 21.56 -28.04 18.26
C ILE A 649 21.73 -28.94 19.48
N ALA A 650 22.96 -28.98 19.99
CA ALA A 650 23.30 -29.65 21.24
C ALA A 650 24.25 -28.74 22.05
N GLY A 651 23.73 -28.18 23.16
CA GLY A 651 24.44 -27.23 24.00
C GLY A 651 24.85 -25.98 23.22
N ARG A 652 26.16 -25.75 23.11
CA ARG A 652 26.76 -24.62 22.38
C ARG A 652 27.25 -24.98 20.98
N SER A 653 26.80 -26.11 20.45
CA SER A 653 27.12 -26.60 19.12
C SER A 653 25.86 -26.64 18.26
N ILE A 654 25.99 -26.21 17.02
CA ILE A 654 24.99 -26.34 15.98
C ILE A 654 25.59 -27.12 14.80
N ARG A 655 24.83 -28.06 14.25
CA ARG A 655 25.14 -28.79 13.03
C ARG A 655 24.17 -28.38 11.95
N ARG A 656 24.64 -28.34 10.71
CA ARG A 656 23.86 -28.01 9.52
C ARG A 656 24.05 -29.09 8.47
N ARG A 657 22.99 -29.46 7.75
CA ARG A 657 23.06 -30.25 6.51
C ARG A 657 22.62 -29.45 5.29
N GLU A 658 23.45 -29.48 4.25
CA GLU A 658 23.21 -28.81 2.96
C GLU A 658 23.86 -29.61 1.83
N GLY A 659 23.11 -29.90 0.75
CA GLY A 659 23.59 -30.77 -0.34
C GLY A 659 24.01 -32.18 0.12
N GLY A 660 23.47 -32.66 1.23
CA GLY A 660 23.85 -33.93 1.87
C GLY A 660 25.14 -33.88 2.70
N GLU A 661 25.88 -32.76 2.64
CA GLU A 661 27.09 -32.52 3.44
C GLU A 661 26.74 -31.95 4.81
N GLU A 662 27.60 -32.20 5.80
CA GLU A 662 27.44 -31.71 7.16
C GLU A 662 28.54 -30.72 7.55
N ALA A 663 28.13 -29.63 8.19
CA ALA A 663 29.01 -28.70 8.88
C ALA A 663 28.60 -28.56 10.35
N GLN A 664 29.58 -28.27 11.21
CA GLN A 664 29.39 -27.99 12.62
C GLN A 664 29.99 -26.62 12.98
N LEU A 665 29.33 -25.90 13.88
CA LEU A 665 29.84 -24.70 14.51
C LEU A 665 29.65 -24.78 16.02
N THR A 666 30.72 -24.55 16.77
CA THR A 666 30.72 -24.58 18.25
C THR A 666 31.20 -23.24 18.78
N LEU A 667 30.42 -22.62 19.68
CA LEU A 667 30.77 -21.34 20.31
C LEU A 667 31.65 -21.55 21.55
N GLU A 668 32.89 -21.06 21.50
CA GLU A 668 33.91 -21.11 22.55
C GLU A 668 34.18 -19.69 23.09
N GLY A 669 33.40 -19.23 24.07
CA GLY A 669 33.51 -17.85 24.56
C GLY A 669 33.06 -16.82 23.50
N GLU A 670 33.98 -15.92 23.12
CA GLU A 670 33.81 -14.91 22.05
C GLU A 670 34.31 -15.40 20.67
N GLU A 671 34.75 -16.66 20.58
CA GLU A 671 35.18 -17.29 19.34
C GLU A 671 34.23 -18.43 18.95
N ALA A 672 34.34 -18.89 17.70
CA ALA A 672 33.75 -20.14 17.28
C ALA A 672 34.69 -21.00 16.47
N VAL A 673 34.50 -22.30 16.58
CA VAL A 673 35.14 -23.29 15.73
C VAL A 673 34.09 -23.76 14.71
N PHE A 674 34.34 -23.47 13.44
CA PHE A 674 33.56 -23.99 12.31
C PHE A 674 34.31 -25.16 11.68
N GLU A 675 33.60 -26.22 11.33
CA GLU A 675 34.21 -27.45 10.81
C GLU A 675 33.27 -28.14 9.82
N ASP A 676 33.77 -28.49 8.64
CA ASP A 676 33.10 -29.37 7.67
C ASP A 676 34.05 -30.48 7.21
N ALA A 677 33.72 -31.21 6.13
CA ALA A 677 34.59 -32.24 5.56
C ALA A 677 35.94 -31.69 5.05
N ARG A 678 35.98 -30.43 4.60
CA ARG A 678 37.12 -29.83 3.91
C ARG A 678 38.01 -29.01 4.82
N VAL A 679 37.43 -28.28 5.77
CA VAL A 679 38.14 -27.30 6.60
C VAL A 679 37.74 -27.37 8.06
N ARG A 680 38.65 -26.93 8.92
CA ARG A 680 38.37 -26.50 10.29
C ARG A 680 38.89 -25.09 10.45
N LEU A 681 38.10 -24.20 11.01
CA LEU A 681 38.40 -22.77 11.10
C LEU A 681 38.09 -22.27 12.50
N ARG A 682 39.00 -21.49 13.09
CA ARG A 682 38.72 -20.70 14.30
C ARG A 682 38.42 -19.26 13.90
N LEU A 683 37.26 -18.77 14.33
CA LEU A 683 36.67 -17.51 13.93
C LEU A 683 36.44 -16.62 15.16
N THR A 684 36.63 -15.31 15.00
CA THR A 684 36.21 -14.33 16.02
C THR A 684 34.70 -14.09 15.99
N GLU A 685 34.17 -13.31 16.94
CA GLU A 685 32.78 -12.83 16.95
C GLU A 685 32.39 -12.05 15.67
N ASP A 686 33.36 -11.41 15.02
CA ASP A 686 33.19 -10.73 13.74
C ASP A 686 33.34 -11.67 12.52
N LEU A 687 33.45 -12.98 12.77
CA LEU A 687 33.75 -14.03 11.78
C LEU A 687 35.05 -13.79 10.99
N ALA A 688 36.01 -13.09 11.61
CA ALA A 688 37.35 -12.97 11.08
C ALA A 688 38.14 -14.26 11.33
N LEU A 689 38.94 -14.67 10.34
CA LEU A 689 39.73 -15.90 10.41
C LEU A 689 40.94 -15.73 11.35
N ARG A 690 41.00 -16.54 12.41
CA ARG A 690 42.16 -16.63 13.33
C ARG A 690 43.10 -17.75 12.96
N GLU A 691 42.55 -18.95 12.81
CA GLU A 691 43.30 -20.16 12.49
C GLU A 691 42.52 -20.96 11.46
N ALA A 692 43.23 -21.62 10.54
CA ALA A 692 42.63 -22.40 9.46
C ALA A 692 43.41 -23.70 9.26
N TRP A 693 42.69 -24.80 9.21
CA TRP A 693 43.23 -26.12 8.93
C TRP A 693 42.51 -26.73 7.73
N LEU A 694 43.27 -27.08 6.71
CA LEU A 694 42.77 -27.85 5.56
C LEU A 694 42.73 -29.33 5.95
N LYS A 695 41.57 -29.97 5.77
CA LYS A 695 41.40 -31.41 5.94
C LYS A 695 41.50 -32.12 4.60
N GLU A 696 40.74 -31.63 3.62
CA GLU A 696 40.69 -32.18 2.26
C GLU A 696 40.83 -31.05 1.24
N PRO A 697 41.68 -31.19 0.21
CA PRO A 697 41.76 -30.23 -0.89
C PRO A 697 40.42 -30.10 -1.63
N PHE A 698 40.10 -28.88 -2.07
CA PHE A 698 38.90 -28.61 -2.86
C PHE A 698 39.18 -27.59 -3.97
N ASP A 699 38.45 -27.72 -5.06
CA ASP A 699 38.51 -26.77 -6.17
C ASP A 699 37.54 -25.60 -5.94
N GLY A 700 37.93 -24.41 -6.42
CA GLY A 700 37.09 -23.21 -6.37
C GLY A 700 37.18 -22.41 -5.06
N THR A 701 36.05 -21.88 -4.63
CA THR A 701 35.95 -20.95 -3.48
C THR A 701 35.08 -21.51 -2.38
N PHE A 702 35.45 -21.20 -1.14
CA PHE A 702 34.75 -21.57 0.08
C PHE A 702 34.19 -20.32 0.76
N SER A 703 32.88 -20.30 0.95
CA SER A 703 32.15 -19.21 1.61
C SER A 703 32.00 -19.48 3.11
N LEU A 704 32.18 -18.45 3.95
CA LEU A 704 31.85 -18.52 5.38
C LEU A 704 30.41 -18.14 5.70
N ARG A 705 29.56 -17.94 4.69
CA ARG A 705 28.13 -17.69 4.90
C ARG A 705 27.46 -18.79 5.75
N PRO A 706 27.74 -20.10 5.56
CA PRO A 706 27.19 -21.14 6.42
C PRO A 706 27.52 -20.94 7.91
N ALA A 707 28.78 -20.57 8.22
CA ALA A 707 29.20 -20.27 9.59
C ALA A 707 28.41 -19.09 10.17
N ALA A 708 28.20 -18.02 9.39
CA ALA A 708 27.40 -16.87 9.79
C ALA A 708 25.94 -17.23 10.09
N GLU A 709 25.30 -18.00 9.21
CA GLU A 709 23.92 -18.46 9.37
C GLU A 709 23.76 -19.32 10.64
N MET A 710 24.67 -20.27 10.83
CA MET A 710 24.73 -21.14 12.01
C MET A 710 24.94 -20.35 13.30
N TRP A 711 25.83 -19.35 13.28
CA TRP A 711 26.07 -18.47 14.42
C TRP A 711 24.80 -17.71 14.82
N VAL A 712 24.11 -17.08 13.86
CA VAL A 712 22.87 -16.33 14.11
C VAL A 712 21.79 -17.23 14.72
N ILE A 713 21.61 -18.43 14.18
CA ILE A 713 20.61 -19.38 14.68
C ILE A 713 20.96 -19.80 16.12
N LEU A 714 22.20 -20.21 16.36
CA LEU A 714 22.63 -20.68 17.67
C LEU A 714 22.60 -19.57 18.73
N GLU A 715 23.06 -18.36 18.41
CA GLU A 715 22.95 -17.20 19.30
C GLU A 715 21.48 -16.93 19.65
N GLY A 716 20.59 -16.94 18.64
CA GLY A 716 19.16 -16.71 18.84
C GLY A 716 18.49 -17.78 19.71
N VAL A 717 18.83 -19.05 19.50
CA VAL A 717 18.33 -20.17 20.33
C VAL A 717 18.82 -20.05 21.76
N LEU A 718 20.12 -19.84 21.98
CA LEU A 718 20.69 -19.71 23.32
C LEU A 718 20.12 -18.51 24.09
N ALA A 719 19.90 -17.39 23.39
CA ALA A 719 19.41 -16.17 24.01
C ALA A 719 17.91 -16.21 24.33
N SER A 720 17.09 -16.83 23.49
CA SER A 720 15.62 -16.68 23.56
C SER A 720 14.83 -17.98 23.64
N LEU A 721 15.42 -19.12 23.28
CA LEU A 721 14.79 -20.44 23.29
C LEU A 721 15.72 -21.51 23.91
N PRO A 722 16.30 -21.28 25.12
CA PRO A 722 17.34 -22.15 25.67
C PRO A 722 16.87 -23.60 25.91
N PHE A 723 15.56 -23.82 26.02
CA PHE A 723 14.98 -25.16 26.12
C PHE A 723 15.20 -26.02 24.86
N LEU A 724 15.52 -25.41 23.70
CA LEU A 724 15.85 -26.10 22.46
C LEU A 724 17.33 -26.48 22.34
N ALA A 725 18.21 -25.93 23.20
CA ALA A 725 19.64 -26.25 23.18
C ALA A 725 19.99 -27.53 23.97
N GLY A 726 18.97 -28.27 24.44
CA GLY A 726 19.13 -29.40 25.36
C GLY A 726 19.39 -28.95 26.80
N ARG A 727 18.94 -29.76 27.78
CA ARG A 727 19.48 -29.64 29.15
C ARG A 727 20.95 -30.06 29.10
N PRO A 728 21.87 -29.44 29.88
CA PRO A 728 23.15 -30.10 30.13
C PRO A 728 22.83 -31.52 30.61
N ALA A 729 23.48 -32.53 30.01
CA ALA A 729 23.41 -33.87 30.54
C ALA A 729 23.72 -33.79 32.06
N PRO A 730 22.91 -34.44 32.92
CA PRO A 730 23.13 -34.39 34.37
C PRO A 730 24.53 -34.85 34.78
#